data_AF-A0A380RVP4-F1
#
_entry.id   AF-A0A380RVP4-F1
#
_cell.length_a   1.000
_cell.length_b   1.000
_cell.length_c   1.000
_cell.angle_alpha   90.00
_cell.angle_beta   90.00
_cell.angle_gamma   90.00
#
_symmetry.space_group_name_H-M   'P 1'
#
loop_
_entity.id
_entity.type
_entity.pdbx_description
1 polymer ?
#
loop_
_entity_poly.entity_id
_entity_poly.type
_entity_poly.pdbx_seq_one_letter_code
_entity_poly.pdbx_strand_id
1 'polypeptide(L)'
;MKKPLKITLIVLGSLILLYFVTLLVAPKIARSYIEEHSKEMIGRSITIKNISLNPFTYVLDVDTLAVMEADDKTRFVAFDKFSMNINPLKLFTRTLDISDIYMKALYVRTTQHGERFNFSDILDFLAQKDSIYYAEHPEEKKVESDSSKSAAEIAAGLPVKLSLRNIVFDKGNIIYQDTKVGSKFHLKDFSINIPAIYLEDNSTGVDVSLKFADGGDLNVKVDANMATYDFNIFLNLNRFALSCIKPYLNDSINYKDFAGYLSAQISISGNINSILASNVKGKVSLDKIDLTEVSGSKMGAENVTVGINKANLVDNEYLIDSVIVDGAFAHIDLYKDGKTNIDVLLTPKNKAGSVTDTTAADSTQVEPVAEAAKQEPADTTKVAADSTSATTTAEKPAAAKKLKAKINKLLVKNTYITITDHTIIRPFNYKVSAITVTGQNINYDTPCNVNVSAAFPEGGSLSLKYHGALSNLNTMDIYISVKNLVLKHFSNYSLHYTAYPLKAGTLAFASENKIVDRNLDSKNTIDIYNITVGNKVDDIDPEYTVPMKIGLYILKDKDDKIQFDVPVKGNLDDPEFSYGKIIWKTVVNLLVKVAISPFRLVGNLAMAGASALGFDLGKNDEVLIDANTDTFTSEQYAKATKMTEMIQKDPNLMLTFTQYYNPRKTAKEYKVKQLKIDFYKQKNNKTELNELDYRAIEEIKEKDKEFQAYVKEHSAEIDKNYMMKVLPQMASKRNADLLKVLRAQPGITKKNLKVITAPREALRSYKDKPMYKVTVDVQ
;
A
#
# COMPACT_ATOMS: atom_id res chain seq x y z
N MET A 1 44.81 -54.97 58.40
CA MET A 1 44.05 -53.70 58.49
C MET A 1 43.73 -53.39 59.94
N LYS A 2 44.10 -52.19 60.44
CA LYS A 2 43.80 -51.74 61.81
C LYS A 2 42.26 -51.67 61.99
N LYS A 3 41.70 -52.15 63.12
CA LYS A 3 40.25 -52.14 63.44
C LYS A 3 39.50 -50.84 63.06
N PRO A 4 40.02 -49.61 63.28
CA PRO A 4 39.33 -48.39 62.87
C PRO A 4 39.13 -48.28 61.34
N LEU A 5 40.09 -48.72 60.54
CA LEU A 5 40.01 -48.66 59.07
C LEU A 5 38.88 -49.54 58.51
N LYS A 6 38.62 -50.71 59.12
CA LYS A 6 37.50 -51.58 58.74
C LYS A 6 36.14 -50.94 59.07
N ILE A 7 36.02 -50.29 60.22
CA ILE A 7 34.79 -49.62 60.63
C ILE A 7 34.51 -48.43 59.72
N THR A 8 35.52 -47.61 59.40
CA THR A 8 35.37 -46.48 58.47
C THR A 8 34.97 -46.97 57.08
N LEU A 9 35.53 -48.06 56.56
CA LEU A 9 35.15 -48.62 55.25
C LEU A 9 33.72 -49.18 55.24
N ILE A 10 33.28 -49.82 56.32
CA ILE A 10 31.89 -50.31 56.44
C ILE A 10 30.92 -49.14 56.53
N VAL A 11 31.20 -48.12 57.34
CA VAL A 11 30.35 -46.92 57.46
C VAL A 11 30.27 -46.18 56.12
N LEU A 12 31.40 -45.98 55.45
CA LEU A 12 31.44 -45.34 54.14
C LEU A 12 30.69 -46.17 53.09
N GLY A 13 30.88 -47.49 53.08
CA GLY A 13 30.15 -48.40 52.20
C GLY A 13 28.63 -48.38 52.43
N SER A 14 28.20 -48.35 53.70
CA SER A 14 26.78 -48.22 54.07
C SER A 14 26.19 -46.88 53.67
N LEU A 15 26.94 -45.77 53.81
CA LEU A 15 26.49 -44.44 53.37
C LEU A 15 26.37 -44.34 51.86
N ILE A 16 27.33 -44.91 51.12
CA ILE A 16 27.26 -45.00 49.65
C ILE A 16 26.06 -45.85 49.23
N LEU A 17 25.87 -47.03 49.85
CA LEU A 17 24.72 -47.89 49.57
C LEU A 17 23.39 -47.18 49.86
N LEU A 18 23.28 -46.51 51.01
CA LEU A 18 22.11 -45.71 51.39
C LEU A 18 21.85 -44.61 50.36
N TYR A 19 22.88 -43.90 49.91
CA TYR A 19 22.78 -42.87 48.88
C TYR A 19 22.22 -43.41 47.56
N PHE A 20 22.77 -44.51 47.05
CA PHE A 20 22.30 -45.14 45.81
C PHE A 20 20.87 -45.70 45.94
N VAL A 21 20.54 -46.33 47.07
CA VAL A 21 19.18 -46.81 47.34
C VAL A 21 18.20 -45.64 47.41
N THR A 22 18.58 -44.54 48.04
CA THR A 22 17.74 -43.32 48.12
C THR A 22 17.46 -42.77 46.73
N LEU A 23 18.48 -42.64 45.86
CA LEU A 23 18.29 -42.18 44.48
C LEU A 23 17.42 -43.10 43.62
N LEU A 24 17.41 -44.41 43.90
CA LEU A 24 16.56 -45.38 43.19
C LEU A 24 15.10 -45.37 43.67
N VAL A 25 14.87 -45.10 44.96
CA VAL A 25 13.53 -45.12 45.56
C VAL A 25 12.84 -43.75 45.45
N ALA A 26 13.60 -42.65 45.57
CA ALA A 26 13.07 -41.29 45.56
C ALA A 26 12.16 -40.96 44.36
N PRO A 27 12.47 -41.37 43.10
CA PRO A 27 11.59 -41.10 41.95
C PRO A 27 10.19 -41.71 42.09
N LYS A 28 10.07 -42.91 42.69
CA LYS A 28 8.78 -43.57 42.90
C LYS A 28 7.96 -42.85 43.98
N ILE A 29 8.62 -42.44 45.06
CA ILE A 29 7.98 -41.65 46.12
C ILE A 29 7.52 -40.30 45.54
N ALA A 30 8.40 -39.61 44.80
CA ALA A 30 8.10 -38.34 44.18
C ALA A 30 6.88 -38.43 43.26
N ARG A 31 6.80 -39.47 42.41
CA ARG A 31 5.63 -39.71 41.56
C ARG A 31 4.34 -39.80 42.37
N SER A 32 4.29 -40.72 43.35
CA SER A 32 3.09 -40.93 44.17
C SER A 32 2.69 -39.68 44.93
N TYR A 33 3.68 -38.98 45.50
CA TYR A 33 3.46 -37.77 46.28
C TYR A 33 2.92 -36.62 45.44
N ILE A 34 3.48 -36.39 44.24
CA ILE A 34 3.01 -35.34 43.32
C ILE A 34 1.57 -35.63 42.86
N GLU A 35 1.25 -36.88 42.48
CA GLU A 35 -0.11 -37.22 42.05
C GLU A 35 -1.13 -37.00 43.17
N GLU A 36 -0.82 -37.46 44.39
CA GLU A 36 -1.71 -37.39 45.56
C GLU A 36 -1.92 -35.95 46.07
N HIS A 37 -0.86 -35.12 46.08
CA HIS A 37 -0.88 -33.78 46.67
C HIS A 37 -0.93 -32.65 45.62
N SER A 38 -1.05 -32.96 44.33
CA SER A 38 -1.04 -31.98 43.24
C SER A 38 -2.06 -30.85 43.42
N LYS A 39 -3.28 -31.17 43.85
CA LYS A 39 -4.33 -30.18 44.13
C LYS A 39 -4.00 -29.25 45.27
N GLU A 40 -3.28 -29.73 46.29
CA GLU A 40 -2.80 -28.90 47.40
C GLU A 40 -1.58 -28.06 47.01
N MET A 41 -0.79 -28.52 46.04
CA MET A 41 0.40 -27.80 45.58
C MET A 41 0.07 -26.66 44.61
N ILE A 42 -0.80 -26.91 43.62
CA ILE A 42 -1.06 -25.97 42.52
C ILE A 42 -2.56 -25.79 42.20
N GLY A 43 -3.46 -26.31 43.03
CA GLY A 43 -4.91 -26.22 42.79
C GLY A 43 -5.45 -27.15 41.69
N ARG A 44 -4.59 -27.98 41.07
CA ARG A 44 -4.93 -28.81 39.89
C ARG A 44 -4.40 -30.22 40.00
N SER A 45 -5.08 -31.16 39.35
CA SER A 45 -4.60 -32.54 39.29
C SER A 45 -3.44 -32.69 38.30
N ILE A 46 -2.41 -33.42 38.73
CA ILE A 46 -1.26 -33.81 37.90
C ILE A 46 -1.27 -35.34 37.79
N THR A 47 -1.06 -35.84 36.57
CA THR A 47 -0.87 -37.27 36.29
C THR A 47 0.50 -37.50 35.70
N ILE A 48 1.22 -38.53 36.18
CA ILE A 48 2.59 -38.85 35.77
C ILE A 48 2.72 -40.37 35.57
N LYS A 49 3.14 -40.82 34.38
CA LYS A 49 3.29 -42.25 34.13
C LYS A 49 4.52 -42.83 34.84
N ASN A 50 5.67 -42.16 34.76
CA ASN A 50 6.91 -42.63 35.39
C ASN A 50 7.90 -41.48 35.64
N ILE A 51 8.64 -41.58 36.75
CA ILE A 51 9.81 -40.74 37.04
C ILE A 51 10.97 -41.69 37.33
N SER A 52 12.11 -41.50 36.69
CA SER A 52 13.32 -42.27 36.95
C SER A 52 14.55 -41.38 37.00
N LEU A 53 15.49 -41.72 37.89
CA LEU A 53 16.76 -41.03 38.02
C LEU A 53 17.88 -42.07 37.97
N ASN A 54 18.80 -41.94 37.02
CA ASN A 54 19.97 -42.82 36.96
C ASN A 54 21.04 -42.30 37.94
N PRO A 55 21.44 -43.08 38.95
CA PRO A 55 22.34 -42.59 40.00
C PRO A 55 23.82 -42.48 39.57
N PHE A 56 24.19 -43.02 38.40
CA PHE A 56 25.55 -42.92 37.85
C PHE A 56 25.68 -41.82 36.81
N THR A 57 24.66 -41.64 35.96
CA THR A 57 24.67 -40.61 34.90
C THR A 57 23.94 -39.33 35.31
N TYR A 58 23.20 -39.34 36.42
CA TYR A 58 22.37 -38.23 36.92
C TYR A 58 21.33 -37.72 35.92
N VAL A 59 20.90 -38.59 35.00
CA VAL A 59 19.81 -38.32 34.07
C VAL A 59 18.48 -38.55 34.77
N LEU A 60 17.67 -37.50 34.86
CA LEU A 60 16.29 -37.50 35.30
C LEU A 60 15.39 -37.63 34.06
N ASP A 61 14.61 -38.71 33.98
CA ASP A 61 13.59 -38.94 32.97
C ASP A 61 12.20 -38.88 33.61
N VAL A 62 11.28 -38.15 32.99
CA VAL A 62 9.85 -38.13 33.30
C VAL A 62 9.09 -38.56 32.05
N ASP A 63 8.44 -39.72 32.11
CA ASP A 63 7.59 -40.22 31.04
C ASP A 63 6.15 -39.78 31.30
N THR A 64 5.56 -39.15 30.29
CA THR A 64 4.15 -38.73 30.22
C THR A 64 3.67 -38.01 31.47
N LEU A 65 3.67 -36.67 31.43
CA LEU A 65 3.07 -35.82 32.45
C LEU A 65 1.89 -35.07 31.84
N ALA A 66 0.78 -34.95 32.57
CA ALA A 66 -0.31 -34.05 32.22
C ALA A 66 -0.85 -33.34 33.46
N VAL A 67 -0.85 -32.02 33.40
CA VAL A 67 -1.59 -31.12 34.29
C VAL A 67 -2.97 -30.91 33.68
N MET A 68 -4.02 -31.17 34.46
CA MET A 68 -5.40 -31.00 34.00
C MET A 68 -5.87 -29.56 34.20
N GLU A 69 -6.95 -29.18 33.50
CA GLU A 69 -7.74 -27.99 33.84
C GLU A 69 -8.53 -28.22 35.12
N ALA A 70 -9.16 -27.16 35.65
CA ALA A 70 -10.06 -27.23 36.80
C ALA A 70 -11.24 -28.21 36.62
N ASP A 71 -11.55 -28.63 35.39
CA ASP A 71 -12.57 -29.64 35.08
C ASP A 71 -12.11 -31.10 35.27
N ASP A 72 -10.83 -31.32 35.61
CA ASP A 72 -10.16 -32.62 35.76
C ASP A 72 -10.26 -33.55 34.51
N LYS A 73 -10.67 -33.02 33.35
CA LYS A 73 -10.89 -33.78 32.10
C LYS A 73 -10.06 -33.27 30.94
N THR A 74 -9.93 -31.96 30.84
CA THR A 74 -9.19 -31.29 29.78
C THR A 74 -7.72 -31.19 30.20
N ARG A 75 -6.78 -31.45 29.27
CA ARG A 75 -5.36 -31.22 29.52
C ARG A 75 -5.05 -29.72 29.39
N PHE A 76 -4.38 -29.16 30.38
CA PHE A 76 -3.83 -27.80 30.34
C PHE A 76 -2.42 -27.82 29.73
N VAL A 77 -1.49 -28.51 30.39
CA VAL A 77 -0.11 -28.71 29.95
C VAL A 77 0.21 -30.19 30.01
N ALA A 78 0.82 -30.74 28.96
CA ALA A 78 1.27 -32.13 28.96
C ALA A 78 2.54 -32.31 28.14
N PHE A 79 3.28 -33.40 28.36
CA PHE A 79 4.38 -33.81 27.49
C PHE A 79 4.55 -35.32 27.51
N ASP A 80 5.09 -35.90 26.44
CA ASP A 80 5.30 -37.35 26.33
C ASP A 80 6.55 -37.80 27.08
N LYS A 81 7.62 -37.02 27.00
CA LYS A 81 8.90 -37.29 27.65
C LYS A 81 9.62 -35.99 27.99
N PHE A 82 10.14 -35.90 29.20
CA PHE A 82 11.10 -34.90 29.63
C PHE A 82 12.35 -35.60 30.15
N SER A 83 13.52 -35.16 29.73
CA SER A 83 14.82 -35.69 30.17
C SER A 83 15.74 -34.54 30.50
N MET A 84 16.43 -34.62 31.63
CA MET A 84 17.36 -33.61 32.10
C MET A 84 18.60 -34.25 32.68
N ASN A 85 19.78 -33.81 32.25
CA ASN A 85 21.06 -34.26 32.79
C ASN A 85 21.68 -33.17 33.67
N ILE A 86 21.67 -33.38 34.99
CA ILE A 86 22.23 -32.46 35.98
C ILE A 86 23.55 -33.04 36.47
N ASN A 87 24.61 -32.24 36.47
CA ASN A 87 25.89 -32.66 37.05
C ASN A 87 26.06 -32.08 38.48
N PRO A 88 25.66 -32.81 39.54
CA PRO A 88 25.74 -32.30 40.91
C PRO A 88 27.18 -32.09 41.39
N LEU A 89 28.19 -32.71 40.76
CA LEU A 89 29.58 -32.55 41.14
C LEU A 89 30.09 -31.13 40.84
N LYS A 90 29.52 -30.43 39.84
CA LYS A 90 29.89 -29.04 39.55
C LYS A 90 29.38 -28.05 40.60
N LEU A 91 28.45 -28.45 41.48
CA LEU A 91 28.01 -27.64 42.61
C LEU A 91 29.15 -27.41 43.63
N PHE A 92 30.12 -28.32 43.75
CA PHE A 92 31.33 -28.09 44.55
C PHE A 92 32.17 -26.91 44.03
N THR A 93 32.11 -26.65 42.72
CA THR A 93 32.71 -25.47 42.08
C THR A 93 31.72 -24.30 41.95
N ARG A 94 30.63 -24.30 42.74
CA ARG A 94 29.54 -23.32 42.69
C ARG A 94 28.97 -23.13 41.28
N THR A 95 28.86 -24.19 40.49
CA THR A 95 28.28 -24.15 39.15
C THR A 95 27.14 -25.17 39.05
N LEU A 96 25.93 -24.70 38.74
CA LEU A 96 24.82 -25.55 38.35
C LEU A 96 24.95 -25.84 36.85
N ASP A 97 25.37 -27.06 36.53
CA ASP A 97 25.66 -27.52 35.17
C ASP A 97 24.59 -28.49 34.69
N ILE A 98 23.85 -28.06 33.68
CA ILE A 98 22.80 -28.85 33.04
C ILE A 98 23.26 -29.11 31.61
N SER A 99 23.65 -30.35 31.34
CA SER A 99 24.31 -30.71 30.08
C SER A 99 23.32 -30.93 28.93
N ASP A 100 22.11 -31.41 29.24
CA ASP A 100 21.08 -31.74 28.27
C ASP A 100 19.71 -31.49 28.87
N ILE A 101 18.83 -30.83 28.12
CA ILE A 101 17.40 -30.71 28.41
C ILE A 101 16.64 -31.14 27.16
N TYR A 102 15.89 -32.23 27.23
CA TYR A 102 15.10 -32.73 26.12
C TYR A 102 13.63 -32.84 26.51
N MET A 103 12.75 -32.28 25.70
CA MET A 103 11.30 -32.40 25.88
C MET A 103 10.62 -32.77 24.56
N LYS A 104 9.79 -33.82 24.62
CA LYS A 104 9.06 -34.34 23.47
C LYS A 104 7.56 -34.13 23.64
N ALA A 105 6.93 -33.66 22.57
CA ALA A 105 5.48 -33.48 22.45
C ALA A 105 4.89 -32.60 23.56
N LEU A 106 5.55 -31.48 23.87
CA LEU A 106 4.98 -30.47 24.77
C LEU A 106 3.66 -29.96 24.21
N TYR A 107 2.58 -30.17 24.93
CA TYR A 107 1.24 -29.68 24.66
C TYR A 107 0.89 -28.59 25.65
N VAL A 108 0.46 -27.43 25.15
CA VAL A 108 -0.03 -26.32 25.99
C VAL A 108 -1.35 -25.82 25.40
N ARG A 109 -2.37 -25.73 26.24
CA ARG A 109 -3.65 -25.09 25.90
C ARG A 109 -3.85 -23.85 26.77
N THR A 110 -3.93 -22.70 26.14
CA THR A 110 -4.18 -21.43 26.82
C THR A 110 -5.46 -20.81 26.28
N THR A 111 -6.39 -20.48 27.17
CA THR A 111 -7.60 -19.73 26.81
C THR A 111 -7.64 -18.42 27.58
N GLN A 112 -7.83 -17.31 26.87
CA GLN A 112 -7.95 -15.98 27.45
C GLN A 112 -9.41 -15.51 27.39
N HIS A 113 -9.86 -14.88 28.48
CA HIS A 113 -11.14 -14.18 28.56
C HIS A 113 -10.94 -12.83 29.26
N GLY A 114 -10.90 -11.75 28.46
CA GLY A 114 -10.52 -10.44 28.99
C GLY A 114 -9.06 -10.43 29.45
N GLU A 115 -8.83 -10.13 30.72
CA GLU A 115 -7.50 -10.09 31.34
C GLU A 115 -7.12 -11.41 32.04
N ARG A 116 -8.08 -12.33 32.16
CA ARG A 116 -7.88 -13.63 32.82
C ARG A 116 -7.51 -14.70 31.79
N PHE A 117 -6.68 -15.63 32.21
CA PHE A 117 -6.36 -16.85 31.48
C PHE A 117 -6.97 -18.06 32.20
N ASN A 118 -7.08 -19.19 31.50
CA ASN A 118 -7.49 -20.45 32.12
C ASN A 118 -6.64 -20.82 33.32
N PHE A 119 -5.37 -20.42 33.38
CA PHE A 119 -4.43 -20.70 34.49
C PHE A 119 -4.36 -19.61 35.56
N SER A 120 -5.17 -18.55 35.47
CA SER A 120 -5.17 -17.47 36.48
C SER A 120 -5.53 -17.97 37.88
N ASP A 121 -6.33 -19.03 37.98
CA ASP A 121 -6.63 -19.74 39.24
C ASP A 121 -5.36 -20.27 39.93
N ILE A 122 -4.37 -20.77 39.18
CA ILE A 122 -3.09 -21.24 39.73
C ILE A 122 -2.32 -20.05 40.32
N LEU A 123 -2.28 -18.93 39.59
CA LEU A 123 -1.59 -17.72 40.05
C LEU A 123 -2.25 -17.15 41.32
N ASP A 124 -3.59 -17.08 41.34
CA ASP A 124 -4.37 -16.64 42.49
C ASP A 124 -4.11 -17.56 43.70
N PHE A 125 -4.07 -18.89 43.48
CA PHE A 125 -3.78 -19.88 44.52
C PHE A 125 -2.38 -19.70 45.14
N LEU A 126 -1.36 -19.52 44.31
CA LEU A 126 0.02 -19.31 44.76
C LEU A 126 0.18 -17.97 45.49
N ALA A 127 -0.39 -16.89 44.95
CA ALA A 127 -0.35 -15.57 45.58
C ALA A 127 -1.07 -15.54 46.93
N GLN A 128 -2.17 -16.30 47.08
CA GLN A 128 -2.87 -16.45 48.34
C GLN A 128 -2.01 -17.21 49.37
N LYS A 129 -1.35 -18.31 48.96
CA LYS A 129 -0.42 -19.05 49.83
C LYS A 129 0.74 -18.19 50.31
N ASP A 130 1.35 -17.40 49.41
CA ASP A 130 2.41 -16.47 49.77
C ASP A 130 1.90 -15.41 50.75
N SER A 131 0.72 -14.85 50.48
CA SER A 131 0.09 -13.86 51.38
C SER A 131 -0.18 -14.42 52.78
N ILE A 132 -0.61 -15.68 52.89
CA ILE A 132 -0.82 -16.39 54.17
C ILE A 132 0.53 -16.65 54.86
N TYR A 133 1.52 -17.17 54.12
CA TYR A 133 2.86 -17.42 54.65
C TYR A 133 3.51 -16.15 55.23
N TYR A 134 3.45 -15.03 54.51
CA TYR A 134 3.99 -13.75 54.97
C TYR A 134 3.13 -13.05 56.04
N ALA A 135 1.86 -13.42 56.18
CA ALA A 135 1.05 -13.01 57.33
C ALA A 135 1.48 -13.75 58.60
N GLU A 136 1.92 -15.00 58.48
CA GLU A 136 2.43 -15.84 59.59
C GLU A 136 3.93 -15.60 59.88
N HIS A 137 4.70 -15.15 58.89
CA HIS A 137 6.15 -14.88 58.99
C HIS A 137 6.48 -13.42 58.58
N PRO A 138 6.03 -12.41 59.35
CA PRO A 138 6.15 -11.00 58.98
C PRO A 138 7.60 -10.49 58.88
N GLU A 139 8.57 -11.18 59.48
CA GLU A 139 10.00 -10.80 59.42
C GLU A 139 10.65 -11.12 58.05
N GLU A 140 10.08 -12.04 57.28
CA GLU A 140 10.57 -12.44 55.95
C GLU A 140 9.97 -11.61 54.81
N LYS A 141 9.02 -10.72 55.12
CA LYS A 141 8.35 -9.82 54.16
C LYS A 141 9.26 -8.72 53.60
N LYS A 142 10.55 -8.69 53.96
CA LYS A 142 11.57 -7.72 53.51
C LYS A 142 12.19 -8.10 52.16
N VAL A 143 11.37 -8.26 51.14
CA VAL A 143 11.79 -7.97 49.76
C VAL A 143 10.61 -7.26 49.13
N GLU A 144 10.56 -5.94 49.26
CA GLU A 144 9.76 -5.13 48.35
C GLU A 144 10.17 -5.52 46.93
N SER A 145 9.19 -5.91 46.15
CA SER A 145 9.27 -6.13 44.71
C SER A 145 9.56 -4.79 44.04
N ASP A 146 10.78 -4.29 44.19
CA ASP A 146 11.31 -3.25 43.34
C ASP A 146 11.54 -3.90 41.98
N SER A 147 10.60 -3.70 41.05
CA SER A 147 10.56 -4.27 39.71
C SER A 147 11.64 -3.70 38.77
N SER A 148 12.79 -3.32 39.34
CA SER A 148 13.87 -2.58 38.69
C SER A 148 15.26 -3.21 38.90
N LYS A 149 15.37 -4.38 39.55
CA LYS A 149 16.66 -5.08 39.63
C LYS A 149 17.10 -5.54 38.24
N SER A 150 18.28 -5.09 37.80
CA SER A 150 18.84 -5.46 36.50
C SER A 150 19.19 -6.95 36.46
N ALA A 151 19.25 -7.57 35.27
CA ALA A 151 19.70 -8.95 35.12
C ALA A 151 21.10 -9.19 35.76
N ALA A 152 21.95 -8.16 35.81
CA ALA A 152 23.25 -8.20 36.46
C ALA A 152 23.18 -8.23 38.00
N GLU A 153 22.20 -7.56 38.61
CA GLU A 153 21.98 -7.60 40.07
C GLU A 153 21.35 -8.93 40.51
N ILE A 154 20.47 -9.49 39.68
CA ILE A 154 19.92 -10.84 39.88
C ILE A 154 21.06 -11.88 39.77
N ALA A 155 21.92 -11.76 38.74
CA ALA A 155 23.08 -12.61 38.54
C ALA A 155 24.13 -12.49 39.66
N ALA A 156 24.39 -11.28 40.18
CA ALA A 156 25.30 -11.05 41.30
C ALA A 156 24.77 -11.62 42.63
N GLY A 157 23.44 -11.72 42.77
CA GLY A 157 22.79 -12.35 43.92
C GLY A 157 22.66 -13.87 43.84
N LEU A 158 22.94 -14.49 42.69
CA LEU A 158 22.86 -15.94 42.50
C LEU A 158 24.11 -16.63 43.11
N PRO A 159 23.94 -17.57 44.06
CA PRO A 159 25.07 -18.21 44.76
C PRO A 159 25.88 -19.19 43.88
N VAL A 160 25.45 -19.42 42.63
CA VAL A 160 26.04 -20.39 41.69
C VAL A 160 26.01 -19.88 40.25
N LYS A 161 27.05 -20.20 39.47
CA LYS A 161 27.11 -20.01 38.02
C LYS A 161 26.15 -20.98 37.31
N LEU A 162 25.43 -20.53 36.30
CA LEU A 162 24.49 -21.36 35.54
C LEU A 162 25.05 -21.68 34.15
N SER A 163 25.14 -22.96 33.79
CA SER A 163 25.46 -23.41 32.43
C SER A 163 24.37 -24.34 31.93
N LEU A 164 23.70 -23.95 30.84
CA LEU A 164 22.67 -24.72 30.17
C LEU A 164 23.18 -25.11 28.79
N ARG A 165 23.21 -26.41 28.49
CA ARG A 165 23.59 -26.94 27.17
C ARG A 165 22.49 -27.83 26.61
N ASN A 166 22.47 -27.91 25.29
CA ASN A 166 21.63 -28.80 24.49
C ASN A 166 20.16 -28.84 24.94
N ILE A 167 19.47 -27.70 24.83
CA ILE A 167 18.04 -27.60 25.11
C ILE A 167 17.28 -27.89 23.81
N VAL A 168 16.51 -28.97 23.80
CA VAL A 168 15.77 -29.43 22.62
C VAL A 168 14.32 -29.67 22.99
N PHE A 169 13.43 -28.96 22.30
CA PHE A 169 11.99 -29.22 22.31
C PHE A 169 11.64 -29.84 20.95
N ASP A 170 11.00 -31.00 20.94
CA ASP A 170 10.64 -31.71 19.71
C ASP A 170 9.13 -31.97 19.64
N LYS A 171 8.52 -31.70 18.48
CA LYS A 171 7.09 -31.94 18.18
C LYS A 171 6.11 -31.28 19.16
N GLY A 172 6.41 -30.08 19.63
CA GLY A 172 5.51 -29.36 20.53
C GLY A 172 4.26 -28.85 19.83
N ASN A 173 3.18 -28.64 20.58
CA ASN A 173 1.89 -28.10 20.14
C ASN A 173 1.38 -27.06 21.14
N ILE A 174 1.13 -25.83 20.69
CA ILE A 174 0.55 -24.76 21.52
C ILE A 174 -0.76 -24.31 20.89
N ILE A 175 -1.84 -24.37 21.66
CA ILE A 175 -3.16 -23.88 21.27
C ILE A 175 -3.46 -22.66 22.15
N TYR A 176 -3.56 -21.50 21.53
CA TYR A 176 -4.03 -20.28 22.18
C TYR A 176 -5.40 -19.89 21.62
N GLN A 177 -6.32 -19.53 22.50
CA GLN A 177 -7.65 -19.08 22.12
C GLN A 177 -8.05 -17.85 22.93
N ASP A 178 -8.28 -16.74 22.25
CA ASP A 178 -8.90 -15.56 22.84
C ASP A 178 -10.42 -15.64 22.61
N THR A 179 -11.15 -15.89 23.69
CA THR A 179 -12.61 -16.08 23.65
C THR A 179 -13.36 -14.76 23.56
N LYS A 180 -12.76 -13.62 23.94
CA LYS A 180 -13.39 -12.30 23.87
C LYS A 180 -13.44 -11.81 22.44
N VAL A 181 -12.35 -11.95 21.71
CA VAL A 181 -12.28 -11.52 20.30
C VAL A 181 -12.65 -12.65 19.34
N GLY A 182 -12.62 -13.92 19.77
CA GLY A 182 -12.90 -15.09 18.93
C GLY A 182 -11.70 -15.52 18.07
N SER A 183 -10.48 -15.23 18.52
CA SER A 183 -9.25 -15.63 17.84
C SER A 183 -8.76 -17.00 18.32
N LYS A 184 -8.23 -17.80 17.39
CA LYS A 184 -7.58 -19.07 17.68
C LYS A 184 -6.26 -19.13 16.93
N PHE A 185 -5.21 -19.42 17.67
CA PHE A 185 -3.85 -19.60 17.16
C PHE A 185 -3.39 -21.00 17.54
N HIS A 186 -2.84 -21.74 16.58
CA HIS A 186 -2.34 -23.08 16.83
C HIS A 186 -0.96 -23.23 16.17
N LEU A 187 0.03 -23.45 17.03
CA LEU A 187 1.38 -23.81 16.65
C LEU A 187 1.51 -25.33 16.73
N LYS A 188 1.88 -25.97 15.63
CA LYS A 188 1.89 -27.43 15.50
C LYS A 188 3.29 -27.93 15.19
N ASP A 189 3.68 -29.03 15.81
CA ASP A 189 4.97 -29.72 15.57
C ASP A 189 6.17 -28.75 15.61
N PHE A 190 6.17 -27.80 16.55
CA PHE A 190 7.28 -26.85 16.67
C PHE A 190 8.51 -27.51 17.31
N SER A 191 9.67 -26.98 16.96
CA SER A 191 10.96 -27.42 17.49
C SER A 191 11.79 -26.23 17.95
N ILE A 192 12.42 -26.35 19.10
CA ILE A 192 13.37 -25.37 19.62
C ILE A 192 14.69 -26.11 19.82
N ASN A 193 15.78 -25.55 19.32
CA ASN A 193 17.12 -26.07 19.54
C ASN A 193 18.03 -24.94 20.03
N ILE A 194 18.48 -25.06 21.27
CA ILE A 194 19.43 -24.14 21.88
C ILE A 194 20.69 -24.94 22.21
N PRO A 195 21.74 -24.86 21.38
CA PRO A 195 22.98 -25.63 21.60
C PRO A 195 23.62 -25.33 22.95
N ALA A 196 23.66 -24.07 23.35
CA ALA A 196 24.09 -23.65 24.68
C ALA A 196 23.64 -22.22 25.00
N ILE A 197 23.32 -21.96 26.26
CA ILE A 197 23.14 -20.63 26.82
C ILE A 197 24.29 -20.41 27.81
N TYR A 198 25.14 -19.44 27.50
CA TYR A 198 26.19 -18.98 28.40
C TYR A 198 25.85 -17.56 28.85
N LEU A 199 25.88 -17.34 30.17
CA LEU A 199 25.64 -16.03 30.78
C LEU A 199 26.92 -15.18 30.92
N GLU A 200 28.11 -15.77 30.69
CA GLU A 200 29.41 -15.08 30.74
C GLU A 200 30.37 -15.59 29.65
N ASP A 201 31.17 -14.67 29.08
CA ASP A 201 32.37 -14.87 28.25
C ASP A 201 32.27 -15.69 26.95
N ASN A 202 31.06 -15.94 26.42
CA ASN A 202 30.89 -16.73 25.19
C ASN A 202 29.76 -16.24 24.27
N SER A 203 29.77 -16.74 23.03
CA SER A 203 28.66 -16.57 22.08
C SER A 203 27.51 -17.52 22.42
N THR A 204 26.29 -16.98 22.51
CA THR A 204 25.05 -17.75 22.64
C THR A 204 24.33 -17.75 21.30
N GLY A 205 24.02 -18.95 20.81
CA GLY A 205 23.27 -19.19 19.58
C GLY A 205 21.93 -19.85 19.91
N VAL A 206 20.84 -19.34 19.35
CA VAL A 206 19.49 -19.90 19.53
C VAL A 206 18.87 -20.10 18.15
N ASP A 207 18.38 -21.31 17.87
CA ASP A 207 17.64 -21.64 16.66
C ASP A 207 16.23 -22.13 17.05
N VAL A 208 15.22 -21.43 16.54
CA VAL A 208 13.82 -21.72 16.81
C VAL A 208 13.10 -21.90 15.48
N SER A 209 12.46 -23.06 15.31
CA SER A 209 11.67 -23.38 14.12
C SER A 209 10.22 -23.68 14.51
N LEU A 210 9.32 -22.80 14.08
CA LEU A 210 7.91 -22.81 14.41
C LEU A 210 7.10 -23.11 13.14
N LYS A 211 6.14 -24.03 13.21
CA LYS A 211 5.19 -24.31 12.12
C LYS A 211 3.77 -23.98 12.57
N PHE A 212 3.05 -23.20 11.75
CA PHE A 212 1.69 -22.80 12.06
C PHE A 212 0.68 -23.80 11.50
N ALA A 213 -0.36 -24.12 12.26
CA ALA A 213 -1.38 -25.08 11.84
C ALA A 213 -2.17 -24.60 10.62
N ASP A 214 -2.38 -23.28 10.50
CA ASP A 214 -3.07 -22.64 9.36
C ASP A 214 -2.15 -22.41 8.15
N GLY A 215 -0.90 -22.87 8.22
CA GLY A 215 0.10 -22.80 7.17
C GLY A 215 1.17 -21.73 7.39
N GLY A 216 2.35 -22.02 6.84
CA GLY A 216 3.56 -21.21 6.98
C GLY A 216 4.49 -21.69 8.09
N ASP A 217 5.68 -21.12 8.10
CA ASP A 217 6.73 -21.44 9.07
C ASP A 217 7.51 -20.17 9.45
N LEU A 218 8.02 -20.14 10.68
CA LEU A 218 8.90 -19.09 11.20
C LEU A 218 10.18 -19.73 11.70
N ASN A 219 11.30 -19.33 11.11
CA ASN A 219 12.62 -19.68 11.60
C ASN A 219 13.26 -18.43 12.20
N VAL A 220 13.72 -18.53 13.45
CA VAL A 220 14.41 -17.46 14.18
C VAL A 220 15.77 -17.97 14.57
N LYS A 221 16.81 -17.28 14.11
CA LYS A 221 18.18 -17.51 14.55
C LYS A 221 18.67 -16.29 15.30
N VAL A 222 19.17 -16.48 16.51
CA VAL A 222 19.79 -15.43 17.32
C VAL A 222 21.26 -15.79 17.54
N ASP A 223 22.14 -14.88 17.19
CA ASP A 223 23.57 -14.95 17.46
C ASP A 223 23.93 -13.75 18.35
N ALA A 224 24.31 -14.00 19.61
CA ALA A 224 24.61 -12.95 20.58
C ALA A 224 25.99 -13.15 21.21
N ASN A 225 26.79 -12.09 21.25
CA ASN A 225 28.10 -12.06 21.86
C ASN A 225 28.00 -11.45 23.26
N MET A 226 28.12 -12.26 24.31
CA MET A 226 27.97 -11.78 25.68
C MET A 226 29.16 -10.93 26.18
N ALA A 227 30.29 -10.92 25.46
CA ALA A 227 31.45 -10.09 25.81
C ALA A 227 31.33 -8.66 25.27
N THR A 228 30.81 -8.47 24.05
CA THR A 228 30.56 -7.13 23.47
C THR A 228 29.13 -6.65 23.65
N TYR A 229 28.23 -7.54 24.07
CA TYR A 229 26.77 -7.35 24.11
C TYR A 229 26.13 -7.14 22.74
N ASP A 230 26.84 -7.42 21.65
CA ASP A 230 26.27 -7.32 20.30
C ASP A 230 25.40 -8.53 19.98
N PHE A 231 24.33 -8.30 19.22
CA PHE A 231 23.45 -9.37 18.78
C PHE A 231 23.05 -9.21 17.31
N ASN A 232 22.78 -10.34 16.68
CA ASN A 232 22.13 -10.45 15.38
C ASN A 232 20.95 -11.41 15.48
N ILE A 233 19.78 -10.97 15.03
CA ILE A 233 18.57 -11.79 14.94
C ILE A 233 18.18 -11.90 13.48
N PHE A 234 18.11 -13.13 12.97
CA PHE A 234 17.60 -13.45 11.64
C PHE A 234 16.21 -14.07 11.79
N LEU A 235 15.21 -13.44 11.20
CA LEU A 235 13.82 -13.90 11.17
C LEU A 235 13.46 -14.26 9.73
N ASN A 236 13.01 -15.49 9.51
CA ASN A 236 12.48 -15.94 8.23
C ASN A 236 11.07 -16.51 8.43
N LEU A 237 10.07 -15.68 8.19
CA LEU A 237 8.67 -16.02 8.14
C LEU A 237 8.27 -16.32 6.69
N ASN A 238 7.71 -17.49 6.45
CA ASN A 238 7.33 -17.93 5.13
C ASN A 238 5.82 -18.21 5.07
N ARG A 239 5.11 -17.43 4.25
CA ARG A 239 3.69 -17.61 3.92
C ARG A 239 2.76 -17.79 5.15
N PHE A 240 2.97 -16.99 6.18
CA PHE A 240 2.10 -16.94 7.35
C PHE A 240 0.69 -16.48 6.96
N ALA A 241 -0.32 -17.32 7.22
CA ALA A 241 -1.70 -17.01 6.87
C ALA A 241 -2.26 -15.91 7.78
N LEU A 242 -2.82 -14.84 7.19
CA LEU A 242 -3.38 -13.71 7.95
C LEU A 242 -4.81 -13.95 8.47
N SER A 243 -5.36 -15.16 8.29
CA SER A 243 -6.69 -15.50 8.78
C SER A 243 -6.82 -15.41 10.31
N CYS A 244 -5.74 -15.70 11.05
CA CYS A 244 -5.74 -15.66 12.51
C CYS A 244 -5.79 -14.23 13.09
N ILE A 245 -5.43 -13.21 12.30
CA ILE A 245 -5.48 -11.81 12.76
C ILE A 245 -6.82 -11.13 12.49
N LYS A 246 -7.72 -11.75 11.71
CA LYS A 246 -9.05 -11.22 11.37
C LYS A 246 -9.78 -10.63 12.58
N PRO A 247 -9.88 -11.34 13.72
CA PRO A 247 -10.70 -10.84 14.82
C PRO A 247 -10.17 -9.53 15.42
N TYR A 248 -8.85 -9.34 15.40
CA TYR A 248 -8.20 -8.12 15.88
C TYR A 248 -8.35 -6.92 14.93
N LEU A 249 -8.66 -7.18 13.65
CA LEU A 249 -8.90 -6.10 12.68
C LEU A 249 -10.32 -5.50 12.79
N ASN A 250 -11.28 -6.21 13.41
CA ASN A 250 -12.68 -5.78 13.49
C ASN A 250 -12.88 -4.46 14.24
N ASP A 251 -11.97 -4.13 15.16
CA ASP A 251 -12.02 -2.87 15.93
C ASP A 251 -11.50 -1.66 15.12
N SER A 252 -10.74 -1.90 14.05
CA SER A 252 -10.12 -0.85 13.24
C SER A 252 -10.78 -0.66 11.88
N ILE A 253 -11.30 -1.75 11.29
CA ILE A 253 -11.90 -1.74 9.95
C ILE A 253 -13.18 -2.56 9.92
N ASN A 254 -14.15 -2.11 9.14
CA ASN A 254 -15.42 -2.78 8.95
C ASN A 254 -15.43 -3.53 7.62
N TYR A 255 -15.19 -4.83 7.69
CA TYR A 255 -15.07 -5.70 6.52
C TYR A 255 -15.83 -7.02 6.74
N LYS A 256 -16.09 -7.73 5.64
CA LYS A 256 -16.75 -9.04 5.64
C LYS A 256 -15.73 -10.17 5.71
N ASP A 257 -14.68 -10.12 4.90
CA ASP A 257 -13.62 -11.11 4.90
C ASP A 257 -12.26 -10.52 4.47
N PHE A 258 -11.18 -11.13 4.94
CA PHE A 258 -9.80 -10.69 4.67
C PHE A 258 -8.86 -11.90 4.56
N ALA A 259 -8.22 -12.08 3.42
CA ALA A 259 -7.26 -13.15 3.23
C ALA A 259 -5.93 -12.60 2.70
N GLY A 260 -4.86 -13.33 2.98
CA GLY A 260 -3.52 -13.00 2.52
C GLY A 260 -2.46 -13.82 3.24
N TYR A 261 -1.25 -13.79 2.69
CA TYR A 261 -0.08 -14.43 3.28
C TYR A 261 1.01 -13.38 3.53
N LEU A 262 1.62 -13.42 4.71
CA LEU A 262 2.77 -12.61 5.07
C LEU A 262 4.05 -13.45 4.99
N SER A 263 5.05 -12.94 4.29
CA SER A 263 6.41 -13.47 4.34
C SER A 263 7.37 -12.36 4.76
N ALA A 264 8.36 -12.66 5.58
CA ALA A 264 9.34 -11.69 6.06
C ALA A 264 10.71 -12.35 6.21
N GLN A 265 11.73 -11.69 5.66
CA GLN A 265 13.13 -12.05 5.88
C GLN A 265 13.81 -10.83 6.46
N ILE A 266 13.98 -10.81 7.78
CA ILE A 266 14.45 -9.66 8.54
C ILE A 266 15.74 -10.02 9.27
N SER A 267 16.72 -9.12 9.21
CA SER A 267 17.94 -9.14 10.00
C SER A 267 17.92 -7.92 10.91
N ILE A 268 18.06 -8.15 12.22
CA ILE A 268 18.15 -7.11 13.24
C ILE A 268 19.53 -7.20 13.86
N SER A 269 20.30 -6.13 13.80
CA SER A 269 21.64 -6.06 14.41
C SER A 269 21.70 -4.90 15.38
N GLY A 270 22.19 -5.14 16.59
CA GLY A 270 22.26 -4.12 17.62
C GLY A 270 23.11 -4.54 18.82
N ASN A 271 22.95 -3.79 19.91
CA ASN A 271 23.60 -4.07 21.18
C ASN A 271 22.55 -4.20 22.28
N ILE A 272 22.70 -5.19 23.17
CA ILE A 272 21.73 -5.52 24.23
C ILE A 272 21.55 -4.32 25.19
N ASN A 273 22.56 -3.48 25.36
CA ASN A 273 22.46 -2.27 26.19
C ASN A 273 21.74 -1.11 25.48
N SER A 274 21.50 -1.21 24.17
CA SER A 274 20.88 -0.16 23.33
C SER A 274 19.93 -0.76 22.29
N ILE A 275 18.98 -1.60 22.72
CA ILE A 275 18.10 -2.35 21.80
C ILE A 275 17.32 -1.43 20.85
N LEU A 276 16.87 -0.25 21.31
CA LEU A 276 16.15 0.71 20.48
C LEU A 276 17.01 1.33 19.37
N ALA A 277 18.34 1.31 19.51
CA ALA A 277 19.30 1.77 18.50
C ALA A 277 19.64 0.70 17.45
N SER A 278 18.94 -0.43 17.45
CA SER A 278 19.17 -1.52 16.49
C SER A 278 18.83 -1.11 15.06
N ASN A 279 19.60 -1.67 14.13
CA ASN A 279 19.33 -1.54 12.70
C ASN A 279 18.54 -2.74 12.21
N VAL A 280 17.47 -2.47 11.46
CA VAL A 280 16.63 -3.47 10.82
C VAL A 280 16.85 -3.42 9.30
N LYS A 281 17.12 -4.56 8.69
CA LYS A 281 17.27 -4.74 7.24
C LYS A 281 16.49 -5.97 6.80
N GLY A 282 15.94 -5.99 5.59
CA GLY A 282 15.29 -7.18 5.09
C GLY A 282 14.26 -6.95 3.99
N LYS A 283 13.37 -7.93 3.83
CA LYS A 283 12.27 -7.89 2.88
C LYS A 283 10.98 -8.36 3.55
N VAL A 284 9.90 -7.61 3.39
CA VAL A 284 8.56 -8.01 3.80
C VAL A 284 7.70 -8.11 2.55
N SER A 285 6.94 -9.20 2.40
CA SER A 285 5.98 -9.34 1.32
C SER A 285 4.62 -9.80 1.82
N LEU A 286 3.58 -9.28 1.18
CA LEU A 286 2.22 -9.74 1.30
C LEU A 286 1.80 -10.34 -0.03
N ASP A 287 1.24 -11.54 -0.02
CA ASP A 287 0.82 -12.27 -1.21
C ASP A 287 -0.68 -12.58 -1.15
N LYS A 288 -1.35 -12.46 -2.29
CA LYS A 288 -2.79 -12.76 -2.47
C LYS A 288 -3.68 -12.05 -1.45
N ILE A 289 -3.49 -10.75 -1.30
CA ILE A 289 -4.32 -9.92 -0.43
C ILE A 289 -5.70 -9.80 -1.10
N ASP A 290 -6.75 -10.25 -0.43
CA ASP A 290 -8.14 -10.08 -0.85
C ASP A 290 -8.96 -9.62 0.37
N LEU A 291 -9.46 -8.39 0.30
CA LEU A 291 -10.36 -7.79 1.26
C LEU A 291 -11.72 -7.67 0.62
N THR A 292 -12.72 -8.24 1.27
CA THR A 292 -14.13 -8.08 0.92
C THR A 292 -14.78 -7.13 1.91
N GLU A 293 -15.21 -5.98 1.43
CA GLU A 293 -15.94 -4.95 2.18
C GLU A 293 -17.38 -5.41 2.49
N VAL A 294 -18.10 -4.69 3.35
CA VAL A 294 -19.44 -5.07 3.83
C VAL A 294 -20.47 -5.13 2.69
N SER A 295 -20.36 -4.24 1.70
CA SER A 295 -21.20 -4.29 0.49
C SER A 295 -20.95 -5.52 -0.40
N GLY A 296 -19.83 -6.22 -0.20
CA GLY A 296 -19.34 -7.29 -1.07
C GLY A 296 -18.32 -6.83 -2.12
N SER A 297 -18.07 -5.53 -2.25
CA SER A 297 -17.00 -4.97 -3.06
C SER A 297 -15.63 -5.48 -2.61
N LYS A 298 -14.77 -5.81 -3.57
CA LYS A 298 -13.45 -6.40 -3.31
C LYS A 298 -12.30 -5.45 -3.60
N MET A 299 -11.25 -5.55 -2.80
CA MET A 299 -10.01 -4.79 -2.95
C MET A 299 -8.81 -5.66 -2.55
N GLY A 300 -7.66 -5.47 -3.17
CA GLY A 300 -6.53 -6.34 -2.89
C GLY A 300 -5.31 -6.10 -3.77
N ALA A 301 -4.37 -7.03 -3.67
CA ALA A 301 -3.17 -7.08 -4.51
C ALA A 301 -2.62 -8.51 -4.56
N GLU A 302 -2.08 -8.91 -5.72
CA GLU A 302 -1.45 -10.22 -5.86
C GLU A 302 -0.13 -10.27 -5.07
N ASN A 303 0.68 -9.21 -5.14
CA ASN A 303 1.90 -9.09 -4.36
C ASN A 303 2.17 -7.63 -3.95
N VAL A 304 2.56 -7.44 -2.69
CA VAL A 304 3.13 -6.19 -2.18
C VAL A 304 4.45 -6.54 -1.52
N THR A 305 5.57 -6.00 -2.01
CA THR A 305 6.90 -6.26 -1.47
C THR A 305 7.58 -4.95 -1.08
N VAL A 306 8.11 -4.91 0.15
CA VAL A 306 8.91 -3.82 0.69
C VAL A 306 10.32 -4.34 1.01
N GLY A 307 11.33 -3.79 0.34
CA GLY A 307 12.74 -4.02 0.66
C GLY A 307 13.23 -2.92 1.58
N ILE A 308 13.70 -3.29 2.77
CA ILE A 308 14.20 -2.39 3.82
C ILE A 308 15.73 -2.49 3.80
N ASN A 309 16.41 -1.38 3.54
CA ASN A 309 17.87 -1.31 3.61
C ASN A 309 18.33 -1.09 5.05
N LYS A 310 17.71 -0.11 5.70
CA LYS A 310 17.97 0.28 7.09
C LYS A 310 16.73 0.93 7.67
N ALA A 311 16.29 0.46 8.83
CA ALA A 311 15.36 1.17 9.69
C ALA A 311 15.97 1.24 11.10
N ASN A 312 16.09 2.44 11.64
CA ASN A 312 16.64 2.69 12.97
C ASN A 312 15.77 3.73 13.69
N LEU A 313 15.24 3.34 14.85
CA LEU A 313 14.31 4.17 15.61
C LEU A 313 15.00 5.35 16.28
N VAL A 314 16.15 5.12 16.92
CA VAL A 314 16.91 6.17 17.63
C VAL A 314 17.52 7.19 16.68
N ASP A 315 17.89 6.79 15.46
CA ASP A 315 18.38 7.71 14.43
C ASP A 315 17.25 8.38 13.61
N ASN A 316 16.00 7.94 13.81
CA ASN A 316 14.83 8.33 13.03
C ASN A 316 15.08 8.20 11.51
N GLU A 317 15.76 7.11 11.11
CA GLU A 317 16.24 6.89 9.75
C GLU A 317 15.63 5.63 9.14
N TYR A 318 14.96 5.80 8.00
CA TYR A 318 14.23 4.76 7.27
C TYR A 318 14.59 4.81 5.78
N LEU A 319 15.50 3.93 5.39
CA LEU A 319 15.97 3.75 4.03
C LEU A 319 15.34 2.50 3.42
N ILE A 320 14.39 2.71 2.51
CA ILE A 320 13.64 1.66 1.82
C ILE A 320 14.25 1.48 0.42
N ASP A 321 14.72 0.27 0.11
CA ASP A 321 15.28 -0.05 -1.20
C ASP A 321 14.22 -0.10 -2.29
N SER A 322 13.06 -0.71 -1.98
CA SER A 322 11.96 -0.73 -2.93
C SER A 322 10.60 -0.93 -2.28
N VAL A 323 9.58 -0.34 -2.91
CA VAL A 323 8.17 -0.64 -2.69
C VAL A 323 7.59 -1.09 -4.02
N ILE A 324 7.21 -2.35 -4.11
CA ILE A 324 6.69 -2.96 -5.34
C ILE A 324 5.28 -3.49 -5.07
N VAL A 325 4.30 -3.05 -5.86
CA VAL A 325 2.93 -3.52 -5.83
C VAL A 325 2.59 -4.09 -7.20
N ASP A 326 2.19 -5.36 -7.25
CA ASP A 326 1.81 -6.06 -8.47
C ASP A 326 0.38 -6.58 -8.37
N GLY A 327 -0.40 -6.33 -9.42
CA GLY A 327 -1.76 -6.87 -9.53
C GLY A 327 -2.74 -6.29 -8.52
N ALA A 328 -2.59 -5.01 -8.14
CA ALA A 328 -3.55 -4.37 -7.25
C ALA A 328 -4.90 -4.12 -7.93
N PHE A 329 -5.98 -4.25 -7.16
CA PHE A 329 -7.32 -3.98 -7.64
C PHE A 329 -8.20 -3.38 -6.55
N ALA A 330 -9.16 -2.55 -6.97
CA ALA A 330 -10.18 -2.03 -6.07
C ALA A 330 -11.48 -1.74 -6.84
N HIS A 331 -12.61 -1.99 -6.19
CA HIS A 331 -13.90 -1.45 -6.58
C HIS A 331 -14.25 -0.26 -5.68
N ILE A 332 -14.59 0.87 -6.29
CA ILE A 332 -14.94 2.10 -5.59
C ILE A 332 -16.38 2.46 -5.95
N ASP A 333 -17.26 2.47 -4.96
CA ASP A 333 -18.62 2.98 -5.06
C ASP A 333 -18.64 4.43 -4.57
N LEU A 334 -19.27 5.34 -5.32
CA LEU A 334 -19.57 6.71 -4.88
C LEU A 334 -21.07 6.82 -4.62
N TYR A 335 -21.44 7.26 -3.42
CA TYR A 335 -22.83 7.37 -2.98
C TYR A 335 -23.31 8.82 -2.99
N LYS A 336 -24.64 9.01 -3.03
CA LYS A 336 -25.29 10.34 -3.10
C LYS A 336 -24.99 11.26 -1.91
N ASP A 337 -24.61 10.71 -0.77
CA ASP A 337 -24.18 11.48 0.41
C ASP A 337 -22.72 11.95 0.33
N GLY A 338 -22.05 11.71 -0.80
CA GLY A 338 -20.65 12.07 -1.04
C GLY A 338 -19.65 11.07 -0.46
N LYS A 339 -20.10 10.01 0.20
CA LYS A 339 -19.23 8.96 0.75
C LYS A 339 -18.93 7.88 -0.28
N THR A 340 -17.97 7.05 0.07
CA THR A 340 -17.54 5.89 -0.68
C THR A 340 -17.64 4.61 0.15
N ASN A 341 -17.53 3.46 -0.51
CA ASN A 341 -17.36 2.19 0.19
C ASN A 341 -16.05 2.12 1.02
N ILE A 342 -15.05 2.97 0.74
CA ILE A 342 -13.84 3.11 1.56
C ILE A 342 -14.17 3.77 2.91
N ASP A 343 -15.07 4.75 2.93
CA ASP A 343 -15.50 5.38 4.19
C ASP A 343 -16.24 4.39 5.09
N VAL A 344 -17.04 3.49 4.49
CA VAL A 344 -17.70 2.39 5.20
C VAL A 344 -16.66 1.44 5.79
N LEU A 345 -15.62 1.09 5.02
CA LEU A 345 -14.52 0.23 5.46
C LEU A 345 -13.75 0.83 6.65
N LEU A 346 -13.54 2.15 6.66
CA LEU A 346 -12.78 2.86 7.69
C LEU A 346 -13.62 3.26 8.91
N THR A 347 -14.92 2.98 8.93
CA THR A 347 -15.80 3.25 10.08
C THR A 347 -15.91 1.99 10.97
N PRO A 348 -15.32 1.97 12.18
CA PRO A 348 -15.32 0.76 13.02
C PRO A 348 -16.72 0.29 13.43
N LYS A 349 -16.94 -1.03 13.52
CA LYS A 349 -18.23 -1.63 13.92
C LYS A 349 -18.77 -1.10 15.25
N ASN A 350 -17.90 -0.76 16.20
CA ASN A 350 -18.28 -0.33 17.56
C ASN A 350 -18.64 1.16 17.70
N LYS A 351 -18.62 1.96 16.62
CA LYS A 351 -19.12 3.35 16.62
C LYS A 351 -20.53 3.51 16.07
N ALA A 352 -21.11 2.48 15.46
CA ALA A 352 -22.46 2.50 14.92
C ALA A 352 -23.50 2.08 15.98
N GLY A 353 -23.59 2.84 17.07
CA GLY A 353 -24.46 2.53 18.21
C GLY A 353 -24.58 3.69 19.21
N SER A 354 -24.88 4.90 18.72
CA SER A 354 -25.41 5.98 19.57
C SER A 354 -26.23 6.96 18.72
N VAL A 355 -27.32 6.45 18.14
CA VAL A 355 -28.46 7.29 17.73
C VAL A 355 -29.73 6.45 17.88
N THR A 356 -30.32 6.47 19.08
CA THR A 356 -31.76 6.39 19.29
C THR A 356 -32.03 6.83 20.72
N ASP A 357 -32.44 8.08 20.87
CA ASP A 357 -33.63 8.37 21.67
C ASP A 357 -34.30 9.61 21.06
N THR A 358 -35.24 9.34 20.16
CA THR A 358 -36.33 10.27 19.88
C THR A 358 -37.50 9.82 20.74
N THR A 359 -37.81 10.59 21.76
CA THR A 359 -39.18 10.64 22.26
C THR A 359 -39.68 12.06 22.02
N ALA A 360 -40.65 12.17 21.13
CA ALA A 360 -41.36 13.41 20.83
C ALA A 360 -42.53 13.60 21.81
N ALA A 361 -42.68 14.81 22.32
CA ALA A 361 -43.93 15.46 22.76
C ALA A 361 -43.63 16.97 22.74
N ASP A 362 -43.91 17.65 21.64
CA ASP A 362 -45.13 18.43 21.35
C ASP A 362 -45.05 19.90 21.83
N SER A 363 -45.39 20.77 20.87
CA SER A 363 -45.59 22.24 20.79
C SER A 363 -45.48 23.11 22.07
N THR A 364 -44.95 24.34 22.04
CA THR A 364 -45.53 25.52 21.34
C THR A 364 -44.55 26.73 21.32
N GLN A 365 -44.64 27.50 20.22
CA GLN A 365 -44.20 28.88 19.91
C GLN A 365 -43.44 29.76 20.95
N VAL A 366 -42.44 30.53 20.46
CA VAL A 366 -42.43 32.00 20.24
C VAL A 366 -40.96 32.50 20.20
N GLU A 367 -40.53 33.07 19.06
CA GLU A 367 -39.39 34.02 18.94
C GLU A 367 -39.84 35.44 19.34
N PRO A 368 -38.98 36.47 19.50
CA PRO A 368 -37.54 36.52 19.80
C PRO A 368 -37.28 37.58 20.92
N VAL A 369 -36.01 37.96 21.19
CA VAL A 369 -35.54 39.36 21.37
C VAL A 369 -34.06 39.38 21.81
N ALA A 370 -33.32 40.25 21.13
CA ALA A 370 -31.92 40.60 21.37
C ALA A 370 -31.70 41.34 22.70
N GLU A 371 -30.45 41.37 23.18
CA GLU A 371 -29.65 42.59 23.41
C GLU A 371 -28.53 42.37 24.45
N ALA A 372 -27.44 43.09 24.23
CA ALA A 372 -26.14 42.97 24.87
C ALA A 372 -26.07 43.59 26.28
N ALA A 373 -25.16 43.10 27.13
CA ALA A 373 -24.33 43.96 28.00
C ALA A 373 -23.18 43.18 28.68
N LYS A 374 -22.00 43.82 28.67
CA LYS A 374 -20.79 43.50 29.44
C LYS A 374 -21.04 43.54 30.95
N GLN A 375 -20.31 42.71 31.73
CA GLN A 375 -19.54 43.15 32.91
C GLN A 375 -18.80 41.98 33.61
N GLU A 376 -17.47 42.07 33.64
CA GLU A 376 -16.63 41.70 34.79
C GLU A 376 -16.45 42.96 35.67
N PRO A 377 -15.83 42.93 36.88
CA PRO A 377 -15.51 41.80 37.78
C PRO A 377 -15.89 42.10 39.26
N ALA A 378 -15.93 41.10 40.14
CA ALA A 378 -15.66 41.31 41.58
C ALA A 378 -15.30 40.00 42.31
N ASP A 379 -14.30 40.16 43.16
CA ASP A 379 -13.53 39.23 43.99
C ASP A 379 -14.30 38.69 45.21
N THR A 380 -13.97 37.46 45.65
CA THR A 380 -13.96 37.06 47.06
C THR A 380 -13.12 35.79 47.27
N THR A 381 -11.82 35.99 47.48
CA THR A 381 -10.96 35.44 48.56
C THR A 381 -11.20 34.02 49.15
N LYS A 382 -10.13 33.20 48.98
CA LYS A 382 -9.40 32.35 49.97
C LYS A 382 -10.06 31.10 50.57
N VAL A 383 -9.43 29.93 50.34
CA VAL A 383 -8.71 29.14 51.37
C VAL A 383 -7.54 28.40 50.69
N ALA A 384 -6.35 28.56 51.26
CA ALA A 384 -5.14 27.83 50.92
C ALA A 384 -5.04 26.54 51.74
N ALA A 385 -4.60 25.45 51.11
CA ALA A 385 -4.00 24.32 51.80
C ALA A 385 -2.73 23.90 51.06
N ASP A 386 -1.69 23.87 51.87
CA ASP A 386 -0.27 23.66 51.59
C ASP A 386 -0.01 22.24 51.05
N SER A 387 0.82 22.10 50.03
CA SER A 387 1.43 20.83 49.65
C SER A 387 2.74 21.10 48.93
N THR A 388 3.77 20.62 49.58
CA THR A 388 5.20 20.79 49.34
C THR A 388 5.60 20.26 47.95
N SER A 389 5.92 21.17 47.03
CA SER A 389 6.56 20.82 45.76
C SER A 389 8.01 20.42 46.00
N ALA A 390 8.29 19.11 45.96
CA ALA A 390 9.62 18.60 45.74
C ALA A 390 10.06 18.98 44.32
N THR A 391 11.10 19.80 44.23
CA THR A 391 11.78 20.16 42.98
C THR A 391 12.39 18.92 42.35
N THR A 392 11.65 18.26 41.44
CA THR A 392 12.25 17.38 40.44
C THR A 392 12.63 18.26 39.27
N THR A 393 13.93 18.41 39.05
CA THR A 393 14.48 19.03 37.84
C THR A 393 13.96 18.26 36.63
N ALA A 394 12.92 18.78 35.99
CA ALA A 394 12.41 18.26 34.74
C ALA A 394 13.49 18.49 33.67
N GLU A 395 14.25 17.44 33.38
CA GLU A 395 15.14 17.40 32.25
C GLU A 395 14.33 17.67 30.98
N LYS A 396 14.63 18.79 30.32
CA LYS A 396 14.04 19.20 29.04
C LYS A 396 14.07 18.00 28.07
N PRO A 397 12.94 17.58 27.47
CA PRO A 397 12.96 16.50 26.50
C PRO A 397 13.96 16.82 25.40
N ALA A 398 14.94 15.93 25.20
CA ALA A 398 15.88 16.05 24.09
C ALA A 398 15.09 16.21 22.78
N ALA A 399 15.42 17.22 21.98
CA ALA A 399 14.73 17.51 20.74
C ALA A 399 14.72 16.27 19.84
N ALA A 400 13.53 15.84 19.41
CA ALA A 400 13.38 14.66 18.54
C ALA A 400 14.22 14.85 17.27
N LYS A 401 15.07 13.86 16.94
CA LYS A 401 15.85 13.87 15.70
C LYS A 401 14.90 13.97 14.50
N LYS A 402 15.27 14.77 13.48
CA LYS A 402 14.48 14.93 12.26
C LYS A 402 14.35 13.60 11.50
N LEU A 403 13.17 13.31 10.95
CA LEU A 403 12.90 12.12 10.14
C LEU A 403 13.77 12.10 8.88
N LYS A 404 14.55 11.03 8.69
CA LYS A 404 15.30 10.75 7.47
C LYS A 404 14.67 9.56 6.75
N ALA A 405 13.68 9.82 5.90
CA ALA A 405 13.00 8.78 5.13
C ALA A 405 13.27 8.88 3.63
N LYS A 406 13.64 7.74 3.02
CA LYS A 406 13.91 7.63 1.58
C LYS A 406 13.39 6.30 1.02
N ILE A 407 12.76 6.35 -0.15
CA ILE A 407 12.41 5.19 -0.97
C ILE A 407 13.24 5.25 -2.27
N ASN A 408 14.16 4.30 -2.46
CA ASN A 408 15.02 4.26 -3.65
C ASN A 408 14.21 3.93 -4.92
N LYS A 409 13.23 3.03 -4.84
CA LYS A 409 12.37 2.64 -5.98
C LYS A 409 10.91 2.43 -5.55
N LEU A 410 9.99 3.10 -6.22
CA LEU A 410 8.55 2.84 -6.16
C LEU A 410 8.08 2.28 -7.50
N LEU A 411 7.39 1.13 -7.49
CA LEU A 411 6.80 0.52 -8.67
C LEU A 411 5.44 -0.09 -8.33
N VAL A 412 4.36 0.47 -8.87
CA VAL A 412 3.03 -0.15 -8.91
C VAL A 412 2.78 -0.55 -10.36
N LYS A 413 2.32 -1.77 -10.62
CA LYS A 413 2.04 -2.26 -11.98
C LYS A 413 0.90 -3.29 -12.00
N ASN A 414 0.38 -3.56 -13.20
CA ASN A 414 -0.72 -4.49 -13.43
C ASN A 414 -1.98 -4.17 -12.60
N THR A 415 -2.15 -2.89 -12.26
CA THR A 415 -3.21 -2.42 -11.38
C THR A 415 -4.44 -2.00 -12.18
N TYR A 416 -5.63 -2.24 -11.65
CA TYR A 416 -6.87 -1.70 -12.20
C TYR A 416 -7.81 -1.23 -11.09
N ILE A 417 -8.66 -0.26 -11.39
CA ILE A 417 -9.76 0.15 -10.53
C ILE A 417 -11.06 0.12 -11.32
N THR A 418 -12.13 -0.26 -10.66
CA THR A 418 -13.49 -0.14 -11.18
C THR A 418 -14.24 0.84 -10.32
N ILE A 419 -14.88 1.82 -10.95
CA ILE A 419 -15.62 2.89 -10.27
C ILE A 419 -17.09 2.72 -10.64
N THR A 420 -17.94 2.76 -9.63
CA THR A 420 -19.40 2.84 -9.78
C THR A 420 -19.88 4.12 -9.11
N ASP A 421 -20.37 5.07 -9.89
CA ASP A 421 -20.90 6.33 -9.37
C ASP A 421 -22.42 6.30 -9.34
N HIS A 422 -22.99 6.33 -8.13
CA HIS A 422 -24.42 6.37 -7.85
C HIS A 422 -24.94 7.80 -7.54
N THR A 423 -24.09 8.82 -7.64
CA THR A 423 -24.44 10.23 -7.36
C THR A 423 -25.37 10.81 -8.42
N ILE A 424 -25.27 10.33 -9.67
CA ILE A 424 -26.04 10.81 -10.83
C ILE A 424 -27.31 9.98 -11.07
N ILE A 425 -28.22 10.51 -11.91
CA ILE A 425 -29.56 9.91 -12.15
C ILE A 425 -29.48 8.45 -12.62
N ARG A 426 -28.46 8.09 -13.41
CA ARG A 426 -28.23 6.71 -13.86
C ARG A 426 -26.81 6.29 -13.48
N PRO A 427 -26.60 5.18 -12.75
CA PRO A 427 -25.27 4.79 -12.28
C PRO A 427 -24.25 4.73 -13.41
N PHE A 428 -23.06 5.26 -13.16
CA PHE A 428 -21.94 5.23 -14.09
C PHE A 428 -20.93 4.16 -13.67
N ASN A 429 -20.58 3.26 -14.57
CA ASN A 429 -19.62 2.20 -14.31
C ASN A 429 -18.41 2.37 -15.24
N TYR A 430 -17.20 2.39 -14.69
CA TYR A 430 -16.01 2.62 -15.48
C TYR A 430 -14.79 1.88 -14.94
N LYS A 431 -14.03 1.25 -15.84
CA LYS A 431 -12.81 0.52 -15.50
C LYS A 431 -11.59 1.26 -16.03
N VAL A 432 -10.69 1.60 -15.12
CA VAL A 432 -9.36 2.11 -15.46
C VAL A 432 -8.35 0.99 -15.23
N SER A 433 -7.54 0.68 -16.24
CA SER A 433 -6.65 -0.49 -16.25
C SER A 433 -5.21 -0.08 -16.46
N ALA A 434 -4.29 -1.05 -16.32
CA ALA A 434 -2.86 -0.85 -16.55
C ALA A 434 -2.27 0.35 -15.79
N ILE A 435 -2.80 0.61 -14.59
CA ILE A 435 -2.32 1.68 -13.73
C ILE A 435 -0.90 1.33 -13.31
N THR A 436 0.02 2.22 -13.62
CA THR A 436 1.44 2.09 -13.30
C THR A 436 1.91 3.34 -12.58
N VAL A 437 2.52 3.18 -11.41
CA VAL A 437 3.14 4.27 -10.64
C VAL A 437 4.63 4.00 -10.56
N THR A 438 5.45 5.00 -10.90
CA THR A 438 6.90 4.88 -10.84
C THR A 438 7.52 6.09 -10.16
N GLY A 439 8.50 5.84 -9.31
CA GLY A 439 9.34 6.89 -8.73
C GLY A 439 10.70 6.33 -8.32
N GLN A 440 11.71 7.19 -8.32
CA GLN A 440 13.07 6.84 -7.93
C GLN A 440 13.62 7.88 -6.97
N ASN A 441 14.40 7.43 -5.99
CA ASN A 441 15.01 8.30 -4.98
C ASN A 441 14.00 9.28 -4.35
N ILE A 442 12.83 8.79 -3.98
CA ILE A 442 11.78 9.57 -3.31
C ILE A 442 12.28 9.86 -1.90
N ASN A 443 12.67 11.09 -1.65
CA ASN A 443 13.02 11.56 -0.31
C ASN A 443 11.80 12.24 0.31
N TYR A 444 11.66 12.14 1.62
CA TYR A 444 10.56 12.78 2.34
C TYR A 444 10.64 14.32 2.28
N ASP A 445 11.84 14.86 2.51
CA ASP A 445 12.04 16.31 2.71
C ASP A 445 12.41 17.10 1.45
N THR A 446 12.78 16.44 0.36
CA THR A 446 13.22 17.12 -0.86
C THR A 446 12.28 16.81 -2.02
N PRO A 447 12.14 17.73 -3.00
CA PRO A 447 11.32 17.49 -4.17
C PRO A 447 11.72 16.20 -4.90
N CYS A 448 10.71 15.41 -5.24
CA CYS A 448 10.88 14.15 -5.95
C CYS A 448 9.89 14.07 -7.11
N ASN A 449 10.19 13.20 -8.08
CA ASN A 449 9.34 12.95 -9.23
C ASN A 449 8.58 11.63 -9.07
N VAL A 450 7.27 11.67 -9.28
CA VAL A 450 6.42 10.47 -9.35
C VAL A 450 5.61 10.53 -10.63
N ASN A 451 5.67 9.47 -11.44
CA ASN A 451 4.90 9.36 -12.67
C ASN A 451 3.82 8.30 -12.52
N VAL A 452 2.60 8.64 -12.93
CA VAL A 452 1.46 7.72 -12.99
C VAL A 452 1.03 7.62 -14.44
N SER A 453 0.74 6.41 -14.90
CA SER A 453 0.10 6.18 -16.19
C SER A 453 -1.04 5.19 -16.05
N ALA A 454 -2.06 5.31 -16.89
CA ALA A 454 -3.18 4.38 -16.92
C ALA A 454 -3.76 4.28 -18.33
N ALA A 455 -4.48 3.17 -18.58
CA ALA A 455 -5.22 2.95 -19.80
C ALA A 455 -6.74 3.03 -19.52
N PHE A 456 -7.43 3.72 -20.42
CA PHE A 456 -8.88 3.77 -20.48
C PHE A 456 -9.40 2.84 -21.59
N PRO A 457 -10.69 2.47 -21.58
CA PRO A 457 -11.31 1.72 -22.66
C PRO A 457 -11.07 2.35 -24.04
N GLU A 458 -11.09 1.50 -25.07
CA GLU A 458 -11.03 1.92 -26.49
C GLU A 458 -9.79 2.75 -26.88
N GLY A 459 -8.68 2.53 -26.17
CA GLY A 459 -7.37 3.11 -26.48
C GLY A 459 -7.14 4.48 -25.86
N GLY A 460 -7.96 4.91 -24.90
CA GLY A 460 -7.67 6.11 -24.11
C GLY A 460 -6.52 5.88 -23.13
N SER A 461 -5.86 6.96 -22.72
CA SER A 461 -4.74 6.89 -21.77
C SER A 461 -4.65 8.13 -20.88
N LEU A 462 -4.12 7.94 -19.68
CA LEU A 462 -3.75 8.98 -18.72
C LEU A 462 -2.24 8.93 -18.48
N SER A 463 -1.62 10.10 -18.39
CA SER A 463 -0.28 10.31 -17.88
C SER A 463 -0.33 11.46 -16.88
N LEU A 464 0.18 11.23 -15.68
CA LEU A 464 0.33 12.24 -14.64
C LEU A 464 1.80 12.28 -14.21
N LYS A 465 2.37 13.48 -14.12
CA LYS A 465 3.70 13.72 -13.57
C LYS A 465 3.54 14.63 -12.35
N TYR A 466 4.03 14.18 -11.22
CA TYR A 466 4.10 14.94 -9.99
C TYR A 466 5.55 15.32 -9.70
N HIS A 467 5.77 16.57 -9.31
CA HIS A 467 7.04 17.08 -8.79
C HIS A 467 6.79 17.86 -7.49
N GLY A 468 7.35 17.40 -6.36
CA GLY A 468 7.17 18.08 -5.08
C GLY A 468 7.75 17.30 -3.90
N ALA A 469 7.82 17.94 -2.74
CA ALA A 469 8.32 17.31 -1.50
C ALA A 469 7.16 16.66 -0.74
N LEU A 470 7.33 15.43 -0.26
CA LEU A 470 6.26 14.73 0.48
C LEU A 470 6.00 15.36 1.86
N SER A 471 6.99 16.02 2.44
CA SER A 471 6.85 16.77 3.70
C SER A 471 6.09 18.09 3.55
N ASN A 472 5.91 18.60 2.32
CA ASN A 472 5.19 19.83 2.05
C ASN A 472 4.31 19.72 0.80
N LEU A 473 3.06 19.30 1.01
CA LEU A 473 2.04 19.22 -0.03
C LEU A 473 1.36 20.58 -0.32
N ASN A 474 1.87 21.69 0.20
CA ASN A 474 1.36 23.02 -0.18
C ASN A 474 2.05 23.58 -1.42
N THR A 475 3.19 23.02 -1.82
CA THR A 475 3.95 23.49 -2.98
C THR A 475 4.35 22.30 -3.84
N MET A 476 3.81 22.24 -5.05
CA MET A 476 4.02 21.14 -5.99
C MET A 476 3.66 21.55 -7.42
N ASP A 477 4.24 20.84 -8.37
CA ASP A 477 3.85 20.90 -9.77
C ASP A 477 3.17 19.56 -10.16
N ILE A 478 2.00 19.66 -10.80
CA ILE A 478 1.27 18.50 -11.33
C ILE A 478 0.96 18.74 -12.80
N TYR A 479 1.49 17.86 -13.65
CA TYR A 479 1.10 17.78 -15.05
C TYR A 479 0.18 16.58 -15.28
N ILE A 480 -0.94 16.80 -15.95
CA ILE A 480 -1.92 15.78 -16.32
C ILE A 480 -2.11 15.81 -17.83
N SER A 481 -2.07 14.66 -18.49
CA SER A 481 -2.40 14.48 -19.89
C SER A 481 -3.32 13.28 -20.06
N VAL A 482 -4.48 13.51 -20.66
CA VAL A 482 -5.45 12.51 -21.07
C VAL A 482 -5.55 12.54 -22.58
N LYS A 483 -5.39 11.38 -23.20
CA LYS A 483 -5.51 11.20 -24.65
C LYS A 483 -6.59 10.20 -24.96
N ASN A 484 -7.26 10.44 -26.09
CA ASN A 484 -8.21 9.53 -26.70
C ASN A 484 -9.30 9.03 -25.71
N LEU A 485 -9.81 9.91 -24.84
CA LEU A 485 -10.88 9.55 -23.93
C LEU A 485 -12.20 9.49 -24.69
N VAL A 486 -12.78 8.30 -24.82
CA VAL A 486 -14.02 8.11 -25.59
C VAL A 486 -15.22 8.61 -24.77
N LEU A 487 -15.84 9.69 -25.24
CA LEU A 487 -16.89 10.42 -24.53
C LEU A 487 -18.21 9.67 -24.41
N LYS A 488 -18.47 8.67 -25.27
CA LYS A 488 -19.71 7.87 -25.22
C LYS A 488 -19.88 7.15 -23.88
N HIS A 489 -18.79 6.77 -23.21
CA HIS A 489 -18.84 6.15 -21.88
C HIS A 489 -19.39 7.09 -20.80
N PHE A 490 -19.26 8.41 -21.00
CA PHE A 490 -19.73 9.46 -20.09
C PHE A 490 -21.15 9.95 -20.43
N SER A 491 -21.89 9.22 -21.28
CA SER A 491 -23.24 9.59 -21.67
C SER A 491 -24.18 9.76 -20.47
N ASN A 492 -24.02 8.99 -19.39
CA ASN A 492 -24.85 9.12 -18.19
C ASN A 492 -24.64 10.46 -17.47
N TYR A 493 -23.41 11.00 -17.45
CA TYR A 493 -23.15 12.34 -16.94
C TYR A 493 -23.78 13.42 -17.84
N SER A 494 -23.58 13.32 -19.16
CA SER A 494 -24.19 14.28 -20.10
C SER A 494 -25.71 14.29 -19.98
N LEU A 495 -26.31 13.11 -19.79
CA LEU A 495 -27.74 12.95 -19.57
C LEU A 495 -28.18 13.62 -18.27
N HIS A 496 -27.45 13.40 -17.17
CA HIS A 496 -27.75 14.02 -15.88
C HIS A 496 -27.71 15.55 -15.92
N TYR A 497 -26.69 16.12 -16.56
CA TYR A 497 -26.51 17.57 -16.57
C TYR A 497 -27.28 18.30 -17.67
N THR A 498 -27.60 17.66 -18.79
CA THR A 498 -28.17 18.35 -19.97
C THR A 498 -29.42 17.68 -20.57
N ALA A 499 -29.76 16.47 -20.14
CA ALA A 499 -30.77 15.60 -20.75
C ALA A 499 -30.43 15.12 -22.19
N TYR A 500 -29.20 15.34 -22.67
CA TYR A 500 -28.73 14.83 -23.96
C TYR A 500 -27.67 13.72 -23.75
N PRO A 501 -27.86 12.50 -24.28
CA PRO A 501 -26.85 11.45 -24.21
C PRO A 501 -25.74 11.68 -25.25
N LEU A 502 -24.49 11.39 -24.88
CA LEU A 502 -23.35 11.41 -25.80
C LEU A 502 -23.36 10.15 -26.67
N LYS A 503 -23.29 10.31 -27.99
CA LYS A 503 -23.29 9.19 -28.96
C LYS A 503 -21.90 8.88 -29.49
N ALA A 504 -21.08 9.91 -29.69
CA ALA A 504 -19.70 9.78 -30.10
C ALA A 504 -18.90 10.97 -29.59
N GLY A 505 -17.58 10.86 -29.70
CA GLY A 505 -16.64 11.93 -29.41
C GLY A 505 -15.39 11.42 -28.71
N THR A 506 -14.29 12.10 -28.94
CA THR A 506 -13.00 11.81 -28.32
C THR A 506 -12.47 13.07 -27.66
N LEU A 507 -12.10 12.98 -26.39
CA LEU A 507 -11.53 14.08 -25.62
C LEU A 507 -10.02 13.89 -25.43
N ALA A 508 -9.30 14.99 -25.59
CA ALA A 508 -7.95 15.18 -25.12
C ALA A 508 -7.94 16.30 -24.08
N PHE A 509 -7.21 16.10 -22.99
CA PHE A 509 -7.07 17.09 -21.93
C PHE A 509 -5.62 17.17 -21.49
N ALA A 510 -5.10 18.37 -21.39
CA ALA A 510 -3.78 18.64 -20.82
C ALA A 510 -3.91 19.74 -19.77
N SER A 511 -3.24 19.55 -18.62
CA SER A 511 -3.26 20.48 -17.51
C SER A 511 -1.88 20.59 -16.88
N GLU A 512 -1.34 21.80 -16.83
CA GLU A 512 -0.13 22.14 -16.07
C GLU A 512 -0.55 22.96 -14.86
N ASN A 513 -0.36 22.39 -13.67
CA ASN A 513 -0.76 22.97 -12.40
C ASN A 513 0.48 23.27 -11.60
N LYS A 514 0.69 24.55 -11.30
CA LYS A 514 1.71 25.00 -10.38
C LYS A 514 1.04 25.46 -9.10
N ILE A 515 1.37 24.82 -8.00
CA ILE A 515 0.85 25.16 -6.68
C ILE A 515 2.02 25.68 -5.85
N VAL A 516 1.88 26.90 -5.33
CA VAL A 516 2.84 27.52 -4.40
C VAL A 516 2.08 28.02 -3.19
N ASP A 517 2.38 27.46 -2.02
CA ASP A 517 1.71 27.77 -0.76
C ASP A 517 0.18 27.75 -0.92
N ARG A 518 -0.33 26.67 -1.52
CA ARG A 518 -1.75 26.40 -1.80
C ARG A 518 -2.41 27.34 -2.81
N ASN A 519 -1.67 28.27 -3.41
CA ASN A 519 -2.16 29.07 -4.54
C ASN A 519 -1.91 28.31 -5.84
N LEU A 520 -2.99 28.03 -6.56
CA LEU A 520 -2.99 27.34 -7.85
C LEU A 520 -2.87 28.35 -8.99
N ASP A 521 -1.92 28.09 -9.89
CA ASP A 521 -1.90 28.62 -11.25
C ASP A 521 -1.97 27.44 -12.22
N SER A 522 -3.12 27.27 -12.88
CA SER A 522 -3.44 26.11 -13.70
C SER A 522 -3.72 26.54 -15.14
N LYS A 523 -3.03 25.91 -16.09
CA LYS A 523 -3.28 26.06 -17.53
C LYS A 523 -3.90 24.77 -18.05
N ASN A 524 -5.13 24.89 -18.53
CA ASN A 524 -5.91 23.74 -18.99
C ASN A 524 -6.26 23.90 -20.45
N THR A 525 -6.06 22.83 -21.20
CA THR A 525 -6.39 22.74 -22.61
C THR A 525 -7.31 21.54 -22.80
N ILE A 526 -8.44 21.77 -23.45
CA ILE A 526 -9.40 20.74 -23.78
C ILE A 526 -9.61 20.75 -25.29
N ASP A 527 -9.37 19.60 -25.92
CA ASP A 527 -9.77 19.36 -27.30
C ASP A 527 -10.82 18.24 -27.33
N ILE A 528 -11.88 18.46 -28.11
CA ILE A 528 -12.91 17.45 -28.34
C ILE A 528 -13.08 17.28 -29.85
N TYR A 529 -13.07 16.03 -30.30
CA TYR A 529 -13.16 15.67 -31.71
C TYR A 529 -14.42 14.84 -31.95
N ASN A 530 -15.10 15.10 -33.06
CA ASN A 530 -16.20 14.27 -33.59
C ASN A 530 -17.33 14.03 -32.58
N ILE A 531 -17.60 15.00 -31.70
CA ILE A 531 -18.62 14.87 -30.66
C ILE A 531 -20.02 14.89 -31.28
N THR A 532 -20.86 13.95 -30.87
CA THR A 532 -22.28 13.93 -31.26
C THR A 532 -23.16 13.61 -30.06
N VAL A 533 -24.35 14.20 -30.05
CA VAL A 533 -25.36 14.00 -29.01
C VAL A 533 -26.64 13.43 -29.60
N GLY A 534 -27.38 12.67 -28.80
CA GLY A 534 -28.70 12.15 -29.15
C GLY A 534 -29.79 13.22 -29.11
N ASN A 535 -31.05 12.77 -29.11
CA ASN A 535 -32.19 13.63 -28.80
C ASN A 535 -32.25 13.90 -27.30
N LYS A 536 -32.91 15.02 -26.92
CA LYS A 536 -33.26 15.28 -25.53
C LYS A 536 -34.12 14.14 -25.02
N VAL A 537 -33.91 13.76 -23.77
CA VAL A 537 -34.68 12.73 -23.07
C VAL A 537 -35.64 13.45 -22.12
N ASP A 538 -36.94 13.36 -22.40
CA ASP A 538 -37.96 14.20 -21.76
C ASP A 538 -38.30 13.78 -20.31
N ASP A 539 -38.06 12.52 -19.95
CA ASP A 539 -38.26 11.98 -18.59
C ASP A 539 -37.16 12.36 -17.60
N ILE A 540 -36.19 13.18 -18.03
CA ILE A 540 -35.05 13.59 -17.21
C ILE A 540 -35.11 15.08 -17.02
N ASP A 541 -35.15 15.49 -15.75
CA ASP A 541 -34.97 16.88 -15.33
C ASP A 541 -33.46 17.15 -15.20
N PRO A 542 -32.84 17.90 -16.14
CA PRO A 542 -31.41 18.11 -16.14
C PRO A 542 -31.04 19.29 -15.25
N GLU A 543 -29.84 19.26 -14.67
CA GLU A 543 -29.35 20.39 -13.88
C GLU A 543 -29.21 21.69 -14.72
N TYR A 544 -28.95 21.56 -16.03
CA TYR A 544 -28.82 22.68 -16.94
C TYR A 544 -29.66 22.49 -18.22
N THR A 545 -30.52 23.46 -18.51
CA THR A 545 -31.24 23.50 -19.79
C THR A 545 -30.34 24.13 -20.86
N VAL A 546 -29.72 23.30 -21.69
CA VAL A 546 -28.76 23.73 -22.72
C VAL A 546 -29.19 23.21 -24.10
N PRO A 547 -29.21 24.04 -25.16
CA PRO A 547 -29.54 23.59 -26.52
C PRO A 547 -28.36 22.85 -27.15
N MET A 548 -28.00 21.67 -26.63
CA MET A 548 -26.75 20.96 -26.93
C MET A 548 -26.47 20.79 -28.43
N LYS A 549 -27.48 20.45 -29.25
CA LYS A 549 -27.28 20.30 -30.70
C LYS A 549 -26.83 21.60 -31.37
N ILE A 550 -27.46 22.71 -31.03
CA ILE A 550 -27.13 24.03 -31.59
C ILE A 550 -25.80 24.50 -31.01
N GLY A 551 -25.60 24.37 -29.69
CA GLY A 551 -24.36 24.78 -29.04
C GLY A 551 -23.14 24.06 -29.60
N LEU A 552 -23.21 22.73 -29.79
CA LEU A 552 -22.14 21.97 -30.42
C LEU A 552 -21.92 22.39 -31.87
N TYR A 553 -22.98 22.61 -32.66
CA TYR A 553 -22.85 23.04 -34.06
C TYR A 553 -22.04 24.33 -34.20
N ILE A 554 -22.16 25.26 -33.25
CA ILE A 554 -21.46 26.54 -33.33
C ILE A 554 -20.07 26.48 -32.69
N LEU A 555 -19.86 25.64 -31.67
CA LEU A 555 -18.53 25.45 -31.05
C LEU A 555 -17.56 24.64 -31.91
N LYS A 556 -18.08 23.79 -32.78
CA LYS A 556 -17.28 23.01 -33.72
C LYS A 556 -16.68 23.92 -34.79
N ASP A 557 -15.41 23.71 -35.06
CA ASP A 557 -14.76 24.29 -36.23
C ASP A 557 -15.07 23.48 -37.50
N LYS A 558 -14.42 23.85 -38.62
CA LYS A 558 -14.59 23.22 -39.92
C LYS A 558 -14.18 21.74 -39.96
N ASP A 559 -13.36 21.29 -39.01
CA ASP A 559 -12.82 19.93 -38.93
C ASP A 559 -13.54 19.10 -37.85
N ASP A 560 -14.72 19.55 -37.38
CA ASP A 560 -15.52 18.92 -36.33
C ASP A 560 -14.81 18.88 -34.95
N LYS A 561 -13.89 19.82 -34.72
CA LYS A 561 -13.12 19.96 -33.48
C LYS A 561 -13.65 21.12 -32.64
N ILE A 562 -13.69 20.92 -31.32
CA ILE A 562 -13.92 21.96 -30.32
C ILE A 562 -12.61 22.10 -29.53
N GLN A 563 -12.07 23.31 -29.45
CA GLN A 563 -10.86 23.60 -28.68
C GLN A 563 -11.08 24.82 -27.80
N PHE A 564 -10.70 24.71 -26.53
CA PHE A 564 -10.71 25.85 -25.62
C PHE A 564 -9.67 25.69 -24.52
N ASP A 565 -9.06 26.82 -24.15
CA ASP A 565 -8.09 26.92 -23.07
C ASP A 565 -8.73 27.65 -21.88
N VAL A 566 -8.63 27.05 -20.69
CA VAL A 566 -9.22 27.57 -19.45
C VAL A 566 -8.13 27.78 -18.41
N PRO A 567 -7.61 29.01 -18.27
CA PRO A 567 -6.75 29.32 -17.13
C PRO A 567 -7.59 29.30 -15.86
N VAL A 568 -7.11 28.62 -14.83
CA VAL A 568 -7.74 28.60 -13.50
C VAL A 568 -6.70 29.07 -12.48
N LYS A 569 -7.02 30.14 -11.76
CA LYS A 569 -6.18 30.65 -10.66
C LYS A 569 -7.03 30.81 -9.41
N GLY A 570 -6.45 30.54 -8.25
CA GLY A 570 -7.11 30.72 -6.97
C GLY A 570 -6.39 30.03 -5.82
N ASN A 571 -6.83 30.32 -4.59
CA ASN A 571 -6.34 29.63 -3.39
C ASN A 571 -7.18 28.37 -3.14
N LEU A 572 -6.52 27.24 -2.90
CA LEU A 572 -7.19 25.96 -2.66
C LEU A 572 -7.89 25.86 -1.29
N ASP A 573 -7.65 26.80 -0.38
CA ASP A 573 -8.34 26.92 0.92
C ASP A 573 -9.59 27.78 0.88
N ASP A 574 -9.82 28.51 -0.22
CA ASP A 574 -11.00 29.35 -0.33
C ASP A 574 -12.26 28.48 -0.55
N PRO A 575 -13.26 28.53 0.36
CA PRO A 575 -14.48 27.71 0.23
C PRO A 575 -15.33 28.07 -1.00
N GLU A 576 -15.20 29.29 -1.54
CA GLU A 576 -15.87 29.69 -2.79
C GLU A 576 -15.11 29.17 -4.03
N PHE A 577 -13.84 28.79 -3.88
CA PHE A 577 -13.04 28.26 -4.97
C PHE A 577 -13.45 26.82 -5.29
N SER A 578 -13.98 26.60 -6.50
CA SER A 578 -14.28 25.28 -7.01
C SER A 578 -13.79 25.13 -8.44
N TYR A 579 -12.73 24.34 -8.61
CA TYR A 579 -12.10 24.06 -9.89
C TYR A 579 -13.11 23.56 -10.95
N GLY A 580 -13.96 22.60 -10.56
CA GLY A 580 -15.00 22.04 -11.44
C GLY A 580 -16.06 23.07 -11.84
N LYS A 581 -16.56 23.89 -10.89
CA LYS A 581 -17.53 24.95 -11.18
C LYS A 581 -16.95 25.99 -12.15
N ILE A 582 -15.68 26.37 -12.01
CA ILE A 582 -15.02 27.34 -12.90
C ILE A 582 -14.94 26.82 -14.34
N ILE A 583 -14.48 25.57 -14.51
CA ILE A 583 -14.42 24.94 -15.84
C ILE A 583 -15.81 24.80 -16.44
N TRP A 584 -16.78 24.27 -15.68
CA TRP A 584 -18.14 24.05 -16.16
C TRP A 584 -18.84 25.36 -16.53
N LYS A 585 -18.74 26.40 -15.69
CA LYS A 585 -19.29 27.73 -15.98
C LYS A 585 -18.68 28.32 -17.25
N THR A 586 -17.40 28.08 -17.51
CA THR A 586 -16.75 28.50 -18.76
C THR A 586 -17.35 27.78 -19.97
N VAL A 587 -17.53 26.46 -19.90
CA VAL A 587 -18.15 25.65 -20.96
C VAL A 587 -19.60 26.06 -21.21
N VAL A 588 -20.42 26.20 -20.16
CA VAL A 588 -21.82 26.64 -20.29
C VAL A 588 -21.90 28.05 -20.87
N ASN A 589 -21.05 28.98 -20.41
CA ASN A 589 -21.01 30.33 -20.95
C ASN A 589 -20.61 30.35 -22.42
N LEU A 590 -19.72 29.46 -22.87
CA LEU A 590 -19.41 29.29 -24.28
C LEU A 590 -20.66 28.82 -25.05
N LEU A 591 -21.40 27.83 -24.56
CA LEU A 591 -22.63 27.34 -25.20
C LEU A 591 -23.75 28.40 -25.25
N VAL A 592 -23.91 29.18 -24.18
CA VAL A 592 -24.97 30.21 -24.06
C VAL A 592 -24.62 31.48 -24.84
N LYS A 593 -23.39 32.01 -24.74
CA LYS A 593 -22.97 33.24 -25.45
C LYS A 593 -22.99 33.08 -26.97
N VAL A 594 -22.76 31.85 -27.42
CA VAL A 594 -22.72 31.52 -28.83
C VAL A 594 -24.13 31.38 -29.44
N ALA A 595 -25.17 31.16 -28.61
CA ALA A 595 -26.57 31.14 -29.04
C ALA A 595 -27.19 32.54 -29.29
N ILE A 596 -26.45 33.63 -29.03
CA ILE A 596 -26.94 35.02 -29.15
C ILE A 596 -26.22 35.78 -30.29
N SER A 597 -25.39 35.12 -31.12
CA SER A 597 -24.80 35.76 -32.30
C SER A 597 -25.80 35.79 -33.47
N PRO A 598 -26.32 36.96 -33.91
CA PRO A 598 -27.45 37.00 -34.84
C PRO A 598 -27.09 36.68 -36.30
N PHE A 599 -25.83 36.37 -36.66
CA PHE A 599 -25.38 36.49 -38.06
C PHE A 599 -24.57 35.34 -38.67
N ARG A 600 -24.69 34.09 -38.19
CA ARG A 600 -24.13 32.93 -38.93
C ARG A 600 -25.14 31.84 -39.32
N LEU A 601 -26.36 31.90 -38.77
CA LEU A 601 -27.35 30.85 -39.00
C LEU A 601 -28.15 31.05 -40.29
N VAL A 602 -28.53 32.29 -40.64
CA VAL A 602 -29.53 32.50 -41.71
C VAL A 602 -28.95 32.35 -43.13
N GLY A 603 -27.66 32.66 -43.34
CA GLY A 603 -27.01 32.51 -44.65
C GLY A 603 -26.69 31.06 -45.06
N ASN A 604 -26.40 30.20 -44.08
CA ASN A 604 -25.99 28.80 -44.34
C ASN A 604 -27.14 27.80 -44.20
N LEU A 605 -28.21 28.10 -43.45
CA LEU A 605 -29.36 27.18 -43.31
C LEU A 605 -30.30 27.23 -44.53
N ALA A 606 -30.42 28.38 -45.20
CA ALA A 606 -31.28 28.55 -46.38
C ALA A 606 -30.71 27.87 -47.66
N MET A 607 -29.40 27.59 -47.70
CA MET A 607 -28.74 26.87 -48.80
C MET A 607 -28.60 25.36 -48.54
N ALA A 608 -28.81 24.90 -47.31
CA ALA A 608 -28.56 23.52 -46.90
C ALA A 608 -29.88 22.75 -46.70
N GLY A 609 -30.68 22.62 -47.75
CA GLY A 609 -31.82 21.70 -47.75
C GLY A 609 -31.35 20.26 -47.47
N ALA A 610 -31.95 19.57 -46.49
CA ALA A 610 -31.92 18.13 -46.14
C ALA A 610 -30.62 17.30 -46.33
N SER A 611 -29.48 17.92 -46.62
CA SER A 611 -28.20 17.27 -46.94
C SER A 611 -27.03 17.86 -46.13
N ALA A 612 -27.33 18.63 -45.08
CA ALA A 612 -26.36 19.31 -44.22
C ALA A 612 -25.64 18.39 -43.20
N LEU A 613 -25.57 17.09 -43.47
CA LEU A 613 -24.86 16.09 -42.64
C LEU A 613 -23.57 15.58 -43.31
N GLY A 614 -23.10 16.27 -44.36
CA GLY A 614 -21.90 15.93 -45.11
C GLY A 614 -20.62 16.30 -44.35
N PHE A 615 -20.02 15.31 -43.72
CA PHE A 615 -18.64 15.36 -43.20
C PHE A 615 -17.65 15.62 -44.34
N ASP A 616 -16.82 16.64 -44.23
CA ASP A 616 -15.60 16.75 -45.04
C ASP A 616 -14.39 16.80 -44.10
N LEU A 617 -13.72 15.65 -43.94
CA LEU A 617 -12.49 15.49 -43.16
C LEU A 617 -11.25 15.51 -44.06
N GLY A 618 -11.33 16.00 -45.31
CA GLY A 618 -10.43 15.62 -46.39
C GLY A 618 -10.96 14.36 -47.10
N LYS A 619 -10.23 13.85 -48.11
CA LYS A 619 -10.72 12.68 -48.85
C LYS A 619 -10.99 11.51 -47.88
N ASN A 620 -12.03 10.72 -48.16
CA ASN A 620 -12.49 9.64 -47.27
C ASN A 620 -11.45 8.51 -47.07
N ASP A 621 -10.32 8.54 -47.78
CA ASP A 621 -9.27 7.52 -47.81
C ASP A 621 -7.94 7.98 -47.20
N GLU A 622 -7.90 9.07 -46.41
CA GLU A 622 -6.64 9.60 -45.86
C GLU A 622 -6.66 10.02 -44.39
N VAL A 623 -5.52 9.89 -43.69
CA VAL A 623 -5.27 10.47 -42.37
C VAL A 623 -3.99 11.30 -42.44
N LEU A 624 -4.10 12.63 -42.42
CA LEU A 624 -2.94 13.53 -42.47
C LEU A 624 -2.11 13.43 -41.18
N ILE A 625 -0.78 13.47 -41.29
CA ILE A 625 0.14 13.35 -40.16
C ILE A 625 1.23 14.41 -40.17
N ASP A 626 1.83 14.67 -39.01
CA ASP A 626 3.15 15.29 -38.94
C ASP A 626 4.22 14.20 -38.98
N ALA A 627 4.98 14.12 -40.08
CA ALA A 627 6.05 13.13 -40.21
C ALA A 627 7.23 13.39 -39.25
N ASN A 628 7.26 14.55 -38.59
CA ASN A 628 8.28 14.96 -37.63
C ASN A 628 7.97 14.55 -36.18
N THR A 629 6.86 13.85 -35.89
CA THR A 629 6.51 13.31 -34.55
C THR A 629 6.24 11.83 -34.62
N ASP A 630 6.63 11.04 -33.63
CA ASP A 630 6.32 9.60 -33.59
C ASP A 630 4.94 9.29 -32.97
N THR A 631 4.22 10.32 -32.51
CA THR A 631 2.91 10.22 -31.87
C THR A 631 1.81 10.82 -32.75
N PHE A 632 0.59 10.31 -32.56
CA PHE A 632 -0.61 10.85 -33.21
C PHE A 632 -1.36 11.81 -32.29
N THR A 633 -2.05 12.77 -32.89
CA THR A 633 -3.05 13.59 -32.23
C THR A 633 -4.34 12.79 -32.02
N SER A 634 -5.16 13.21 -31.05
CA SER A 634 -6.48 12.61 -30.84
C SER A 634 -7.39 12.74 -32.08
N GLU A 635 -7.22 13.79 -32.88
CA GLU A 635 -7.90 13.97 -34.17
C GLU A 635 -7.58 12.83 -35.15
N GLN A 636 -6.28 12.53 -35.30
CA GLN A 636 -5.82 11.50 -36.21
C GLN A 636 -6.28 10.12 -35.75
N TYR A 637 -6.26 9.87 -34.43
CA TYR A 637 -6.83 8.65 -33.87
C TYR A 637 -8.34 8.54 -34.11
N ALA A 638 -9.09 9.63 -33.92
CA ALA A 638 -10.54 9.64 -34.16
C ALA A 638 -10.86 9.35 -35.63
N LYS A 639 -10.16 9.99 -36.56
CA LYS A 639 -10.35 9.76 -38.00
C LYS A 639 -9.99 8.33 -38.39
N ALA A 640 -8.83 7.83 -37.97
CA ALA A 640 -8.39 6.46 -38.27
C ALA A 640 -9.32 5.40 -37.64
N THR A 641 -9.79 5.64 -36.42
CA THR A 641 -10.73 4.74 -35.72
C THR A 641 -12.08 4.67 -36.43
N LYS A 642 -12.62 5.81 -36.87
CA LYS A 642 -13.88 5.86 -37.63
C LYS A 642 -13.84 5.01 -38.91
N MET A 643 -12.69 4.95 -39.58
CA MET A 643 -12.50 4.11 -40.77
C MET A 643 -12.63 2.61 -40.45
N THR A 644 -12.35 2.18 -39.21
CA THR A 644 -12.48 0.77 -38.80
C THR A 644 -13.93 0.30 -38.63
N GLU A 645 -14.89 1.22 -38.53
CA GLU A 645 -16.33 0.89 -38.46
C GLU A 645 -16.82 0.12 -39.70
N MET A 646 -16.14 0.27 -40.86
CA MET A 646 -16.46 -0.50 -42.06
C MET A 646 -16.24 -2.01 -41.86
N ILE A 647 -15.20 -2.40 -41.11
CA ILE A 647 -14.92 -3.80 -40.77
C ILE A 647 -15.99 -4.37 -39.84
N GLN A 648 -16.60 -3.54 -38.98
CA GLN A 648 -17.70 -3.99 -38.13
C GLN A 648 -18.98 -4.29 -38.94
N LYS A 649 -19.18 -3.58 -40.06
CA LYS A 649 -20.31 -3.80 -40.97
C LYS A 649 -20.08 -4.98 -41.90
N ASP A 650 -18.84 -5.20 -42.35
CA ASP A 650 -18.44 -6.36 -43.14
C ASP A 650 -17.09 -6.92 -42.63
N PRO A 651 -17.12 -8.03 -41.86
CA PRO A 651 -15.93 -8.67 -41.33
C PRO A 651 -14.96 -9.23 -42.38
N ASN A 652 -15.32 -9.29 -43.67
CA ASN A 652 -14.42 -9.76 -44.74
C ASN A 652 -13.51 -8.65 -45.29
N LEU A 653 -13.71 -7.39 -44.89
CA LEU A 653 -12.89 -6.28 -45.36
C LEU A 653 -11.48 -6.29 -44.73
N MET A 654 -10.46 -5.98 -45.54
CA MET A 654 -9.09 -5.70 -45.12
C MET A 654 -8.78 -4.21 -45.33
N LEU A 655 -8.46 -3.51 -44.25
CA LEU A 655 -7.96 -2.13 -44.31
C LEU A 655 -6.42 -2.11 -44.28
N THR A 656 -5.81 -1.42 -45.25
CA THR A 656 -4.36 -1.18 -45.25
C THR A 656 -4.08 0.32 -45.15
N PHE A 657 -3.54 0.74 -44.01
CA PHE A 657 -3.04 2.09 -43.78
C PHE A 657 -1.58 2.18 -44.24
N THR A 658 -1.33 2.87 -45.36
CA THR A 658 0.01 3.04 -45.93
C THR A 658 0.52 4.44 -45.67
N GLN A 659 1.60 4.56 -44.89
CA GLN A 659 2.24 5.82 -44.56
C GLN A 659 3.06 6.37 -45.73
N TYR A 660 2.78 7.61 -46.12
CA TYR A 660 3.52 8.38 -47.13
C TYR A 660 4.09 9.66 -46.53
N TYR A 661 5.38 9.92 -46.80
CA TYR A 661 6.07 11.17 -46.48
C TYR A 661 7.31 11.31 -47.38
N ASN A 662 7.85 12.52 -47.53
CA ASN A 662 9.09 12.74 -48.27
C ASN A 662 10.29 12.86 -47.30
N PRO A 663 11.19 11.86 -47.22
CA PRO A 663 12.25 11.85 -46.21
C PRO A 663 13.19 13.05 -46.27
N ARG A 664 13.45 13.60 -47.48
CA ARG A 664 14.34 14.77 -47.64
C ARG A 664 13.66 16.06 -47.18
N LYS A 665 12.37 16.22 -47.48
CA LYS A 665 11.59 17.39 -47.04
C LYS A 665 11.37 17.34 -45.53
N THR A 666 10.93 16.20 -45.02
CA THR A 666 10.76 15.95 -43.58
C THR A 666 12.06 16.15 -42.82
N ALA A 667 13.22 15.76 -43.38
CA ALA A 667 14.50 16.05 -42.73
C ALA A 667 14.85 17.54 -42.64
N LYS A 668 14.34 18.41 -43.53
CA LYS A 668 14.53 19.86 -43.36
C LYS A 668 13.60 20.40 -42.27
N GLU A 669 12.34 19.98 -42.29
CA GLU A 669 11.31 20.41 -41.34
C GLU A 669 11.65 19.96 -39.91
N TYR A 670 12.07 18.70 -39.72
CA TYR A 670 12.49 18.17 -38.43
C TYR A 670 13.69 18.97 -37.87
N LYS A 671 14.63 19.40 -38.72
CA LYS A 671 15.77 20.20 -38.28
C LYS A 671 15.31 21.54 -37.70
N VAL A 672 14.40 22.22 -38.41
CA VAL A 672 13.80 23.47 -37.91
C VAL A 672 13.03 23.20 -36.60
N LYS A 673 12.28 22.10 -36.52
CA LYS A 673 11.54 21.71 -35.30
C LYS A 673 12.47 21.50 -34.10
N GLN A 674 13.58 20.79 -34.28
CA GLN A 674 14.59 20.59 -33.23
C GLN A 674 15.22 21.92 -32.80
N LEU A 675 15.57 22.80 -33.74
CA LEU A 675 16.09 24.13 -33.39
C LEU A 675 15.06 24.94 -32.59
N LYS A 676 13.77 24.87 -32.92
CA LYS A 676 12.72 25.52 -32.12
C LYS A 676 12.61 24.92 -30.73
N ILE A 677 12.71 23.59 -30.61
CA ILE A 677 12.73 22.86 -29.34
C ILE A 677 13.90 23.34 -28.48
N ASP A 678 15.11 23.34 -29.03
CA ASP A 678 16.33 23.70 -28.29
C ASP A 678 16.33 25.18 -27.90
N PHE A 679 15.89 26.07 -28.81
CA PHE A 679 15.65 27.47 -28.52
C PHE A 679 14.64 27.67 -27.37
N TYR A 680 13.51 26.97 -27.41
CA TYR A 680 12.49 27.07 -26.36
C TYR A 680 12.99 26.55 -25.01
N LYS A 681 13.73 25.43 -25.01
CA LYS A 681 14.36 24.87 -23.81
C LYS A 681 15.34 25.84 -23.18
N GLN A 682 16.22 26.45 -23.99
CA GLN A 682 17.19 27.44 -23.52
C GLN A 682 16.49 28.69 -22.99
N LYS A 683 15.52 29.22 -23.74
CA LYS A 683 14.78 30.43 -23.37
C LYS A 683 13.99 30.27 -22.06
N ASN A 684 13.41 29.09 -21.82
CA ASN A 684 12.58 28.82 -20.65
C ASN A 684 13.29 28.01 -19.55
N ASN A 685 14.60 27.75 -19.71
CA ASN A 685 15.39 26.91 -18.81
C ASN A 685 14.74 25.55 -18.49
N LYS A 686 14.17 24.90 -19.52
CA LYS A 686 13.48 23.60 -19.42
C LYS A 686 14.34 22.48 -20.00
N THR A 687 14.44 21.35 -19.31
CA THR A 687 15.12 20.14 -19.79
C THR A 687 14.15 19.15 -20.45
N GLU A 688 12.97 18.98 -19.86
CA GLU A 688 11.84 18.22 -20.40
C GLU A 688 10.73 19.13 -20.91
N LEU A 689 10.00 18.66 -21.93
CA LEU A 689 8.87 19.37 -22.53
C LEU A 689 7.58 18.58 -22.34
N ASN A 690 6.49 19.29 -22.11
CA ASN A 690 5.14 18.75 -22.07
C ASN A 690 4.32 19.19 -23.31
N GLU A 691 3.05 18.78 -23.40
CA GLU A 691 2.22 19.07 -24.58
C GLU A 691 1.93 20.56 -24.79
N LEU A 692 1.83 21.32 -23.70
CA LEU A 692 1.65 22.77 -23.76
C LEU A 692 2.92 23.45 -24.28
N ASP A 693 4.09 22.96 -23.86
CA ASP A 693 5.37 23.42 -24.39
C ASP A 693 5.47 23.18 -25.90
N TYR A 694 5.08 21.98 -26.37
CA TYR A 694 5.07 21.67 -27.80
C TYR A 694 4.11 22.57 -28.60
N ARG A 695 2.93 22.92 -28.05
CA ARG A 695 2.03 23.91 -28.66
C ARG A 695 2.69 25.28 -28.76
N ALA A 696 3.31 25.75 -27.69
CA ALA A 696 4.03 27.02 -27.69
C ALA A 696 5.21 27.03 -28.68
N ILE A 697 5.92 25.90 -28.82
CA ILE A 697 7.01 25.71 -29.80
C ILE A 697 6.51 25.82 -31.24
N GLU A 698 5.34 25.26 -31.54
CA GLU A 698 4.73 25.35 -32.87
C GLU A 698 4.35 26.79 -33.25
N GLU A 699 3.97 27.61 -32.27
CA GLU A 699 3.65 29.03 -32.46
C GLU A 699 4.88 29.92 -32.71
N ILE A 700 6.10 29.44 -32.44
CA ILE A 700 7.33 30.19 -32.72
C ILE A 700 7.44 30.44 -34.23
N LYS A 701 7.32 31.71 -34.62
CA LYS A 701 7.42 32.13 -36.02
C LYS A 701 8.87 31.96 -36.49
N GLU A 702 9.07 31.35 -37.65
CA GLU A 702 10.42 31.20 -38.22
C GLU A 702 11.10 32.54 -38.50
N LYS A 703 10.33 33.63 -38.67
CA LYS A 703 10.85 34.99 -38.87
C LYS A 703 11.17 35.73 -37.56
N ASP A 704 10.98 35.09 -36.41
CA ASP A 704 11.32 35.68 -35.12
C ASP A 704 12.82 36.00 -35.04
N LYS A 705 13.16 37.21 -34.55
CA LYS A 705 14.54 37.70 -34.58
C LYS A 705 15.46 36.94 -33.63
N GLU A 706 14.95 36.56 -32.45
CA GLU A 706 15.72 35.80 -31.46
C GLU A 706 15.94 34.37 -31.96
N PHE A 707 14.89 33.75 -32.53
CA PHE A 707 15.01 32.43 -33.12
C PHE A 707 15.98 32.41 -34.32
N GLN A 708 15.96 33.41 -35.19
CA GLN A 708 16.89 33.51 -36.32
C GLN A 708 18.34 33.68 -35.89
N ALA A 709 18.59 34.43 -34.82
CA ALA A 709 19.93 34.53 -34.22
C ALA A 709 20.41 33.16 -33.71
N TYR A 710 19.54 32.46 -32.97
CA TYR A 710 19.83 31.12 -32.46
C TYR A 710 20.15 30.11 -33.57
N VAL A 711 19.33 30.10 -34.64
CA VAL A 711 19.53 29.23 -35.81
C VAL A 711 20.88 29.48 -36.48
N LYS A 712 21.33 30.74 -36.60
CA LYS A 712 22.63 31.04 -37.21
C LYS A 712 23.80 30.43 -36.43
N GLU A 713 23.70 30.41 -35.11
CA GLU A 713 24.75 29.90 -34.22
C GLU A 713 24.72 28.37 -34.11
N HIS A 714 23.53 27.74 -34.07
CA HIS A 714 23.38 26.32 -33.72
C HIS A 714 22.99 25.41 -34.89
N SER A 715 22.74 25.95 -36.09
CA SER A 715 22.28 25.13 -37.23
C SER A 715 23.28 24.06 -37.71
N ALA A 716 24.58 24.18 -37.40
CA ALA A 716 25.58 23.19 -37.79
C ALA A 716 25.54 21.90 -36.94
N GLU A 717 24.97 21.95 -35.74
CA GLU A 717 25.01 20.84 -34.77
C GLU A 717 24.08 19.66 -35.14
N ILE A 718 23.09 19.89 -36.00
CA ILE A 718 22.10 18.88 -36.38
C ILE A 718 22.52 18.19 -37.70
N ASP A 719 23.10 16.99 -37.57
CA ASP A 719 23.58 16.14 -38.68
C ASP A 719 22.44 15.56 -39.54
N LYS A 720 22.49 15.83 -40.84
CA LYS A 720 21.57 15.31 -41.86
C LYS A 720 21.56 13.78 -41.95
N ASN A 721 22.71 13.12 -41.76
CA ASN A 721 22.81 11.66 -41.82
C ASN A 721 22.14 11.00 -40.61
N TYR A 722 22.29 11.58 -39.43
CA TYR A 722 21.58 11.15 -38.23
C TYR A 722 20.06 11.22 -38.44
N MET A 723 19.55 12.34 -38.97
CA MET A 723 18.13 12.53 -39.22
C MET A 723 17.53 11.52 -40.22
N MET A 724 18.30 11.17 -41.25
CA MET A 724 17.90 10.13 -42.22
C MET A 724 17.79 8.73 -41.60
N LYS A 725 18.39 8.48 -40.42
CA LYS A 725 18.20 7.25 -39.63
C LYS A 725 17.02 7.35 -38.66
N VAL A 726 16.82 8.51 -38.03
CA VAL A 726 15.74 8.72 -37.04
C VAL A 726 14.35 8.70 -37.68
N LEU A 727 14.16 9.36 -38.83
CA LEU A 727 12.83 9.47 -39.45
C LEU A 727 12.19 8.11 -39.81
N PRO A 728 12.90 7.12 -40.38
CA PRO A 728 12.36 5.77 -40.57
C PRO A 728 11.98 5.05 -39.26
N GLN A 729 12.74 5.27 -38.18
CA GLN A 729 12.41 4.70 -36.86
C GLN A 729 11.12 5.31 -36.31
N MET A 730 10.97 6.64 -36.41
CA MET A 730 9.74 7.33 -36.04
C MET A 730 8.54 6.85 -36.86
N ALA A 731 8.71 6.67 -38.17
CA ALA A 731 7.67 6.12 -39.04
C ALA A 731 7.25 4.70 -38.62
N SER A 732 8.22 3.85 -38.25
CA SER A 732 7.96 2.49 -37.78
C SER A 732 7.23 2.48 -36.43
N LYS A 733 7.62 3.39 -35.52
CA LYS A 733 6.96 3.55 -34.22
C LYS A 733 5.52 4.06 -34.38
N ARG A 734 5.28 5.07 -35.23
CA ARG A 734 3.91 5.49 -35.60
C ARG A 734 3.07 4.33 -36.09
N ASN A 735 3.60 3.50 -37.01
CA ASN A 735 2.84 2.35 -37.51
C ASN A 735 2.44 1.39 -36.38
N ALA A 736 3.37 1.11 -35.45
CA ALA A 736 3.12 0.23 -34.32
C ALA A 736 2.07 0.80 -33.36
N ASP A 737 2.15 2.10 -33.06
CA ASP A 737 1.20 2.78 -32.17
C ASP A 737 -0.21 2.86 -32.78
N LEU A 738 -0.31 3.24 -34.06
CA LEU A 738 -1.59 3.26 -34.77
C LEU A 738 -2.21 1.85 -34.83
N LEU A 739 -1.41 0.85 -35.18
CA LEU A 739 -1.87 -0.54 -35.23
C LEU A 739 -2.36 -1.03 -33.87
N LYS A 740 -1.70 -0.64 -32.78
CA LYS A 740 -2.12 -0.95 -31.41
C LYS A 740 -3.48 -0.34 -31.09
N VAL A 741 -3.69 0.94 -31.40
CA VAL A 741 -4.96 1.65 -31.14
C VAL A 741 -6.11 1.10 -31.98
N LEU A 742 -5.89 0.89 -33.29
CA LEU A 742 -6.92 0.37 -34.18
C LEU A 742 -7.30 -1.09 -33.86
N ARG A 743 -6.36 -1.92 -33.40
CA ARG A 743 -6.65 -3.29 -32.94
C ARG A 743 -7.41 -3.35 -31.61
N ALA A 744 -7.39 -2.27 -30.82
CA ALA A 744 -8.17 -2.19 -29.60
C ALA A 744 -9.65 -1.90 -29.86
N GLN A 745 -10.02 -1.60 -31.12
CA GLN A 745 -11.41 -1.33 -31.51
C GLN A 745 -12.22 -2.62 -31.62
N PRO A 746 -13.53 -2.58 -31.31
CA PRO A 746 -14.40 -3.75 -31.41
C PRO A 746 -14.41 -4.37 -32.81
N GLY A 747 -14.35 -5.70 -32.90
CA GLY A 747 -14.46 -6.45 -34.16
C GLY A 747 -13.18 -6.51 -35.00
N ILE A 748 -12.09 -5.86 -34.60
CA ILE A 748 -10.85 -5.82 -35.40
C ILE A 748 -9.94 -7.01 -35.08
N THR A 749 -9.54 -7.76 -36.12
CA THR A 749 -8.60 -8.88 -35.99
C THR A 749 -7.27 -8.61 -36.72
N LYS A 750 -6.27 -9.47 -36.49
CA LYS A 750 -4.98 -9.41 -37.22
C LYS A 750 -5.12 -9.58 -38.74
N LYS A 751 -6.20 -10.21 -39.23
CA LYS A 751 -6.41 -10.44 -40.66
C LYS A 751 -6.94 -9.20 -41.38
N ASN A 752 -7.76 -8.41 -40.69
CA ASN A 752 -8.52 -7.29 -41.29
C ASN A 752 -7.76 -5.96 -41.31
N LEU A 753 -6.55 -5.88 -40.74
CA LEU A 753 -5.85 -4.62 -40.58
C LEU A 753 -4.34 -4.75 -40.78
N LYS A 754 -3.81 -3.93 -41.67
CA LYS A 754 -2.37 -3.70 -41.88
C LYS A 754 -2.05 -2.21 -41.75
N VAL A 755 -0.92 -1.91 -41.12
CA VAL A 755 -0.34 -0.56 -41.07
C VAL A 755 1.11 -0.67 -41.52
N ILE A 756 1.45 -0.02 -42.63
CA ILE A 756 2.74 -0.15 -43.32
C ILE A 756 3.28 1.21 -43.74
N THR A 757 4.56 1.26 -44.11
CA THR A 757 5.17 2.44 -44.74
C THR A 757 5.36 2.17 -46.23
N ALA A 758 5.09 3.16 -47.08
CA ALA A 758 5.29 3.03 -48.51
C ALA A 758 6.75 2.68 -48.88
N PRO A 759 7.00 2.02 -50.02
CA PRO A 759 8.34 1.71 -50.49
C PRO A 759 9.22 2.96 -50.63
N ARG A 760 10.53 2.79 -50.44
CA ARG A 760 11.50 3.91 -50.40
C ARG A 760 11.47 4.80 -51.65
N GLU A 761 11.22 4.22 -52.81
CA GLU A 761 11.13 4.95 -54.08
C GLU A 761 9.90 5.86 -54.10
N ALA A 762 8.73 5.33 -53.71
CA ALA A 762 7.49 6.10 -53.60
C ALA A 762 7.61 7.25 -52.60
N LEU A 763 8.27 7.03 -51.45
CA LEU A 763 8.53 8.09 -50.46
C LEU A 763 9.42 9.21 -51.02
N ARG A 764 10.43 8.90 -51.84
CA ARG A 764 11.37 9.90 -52.39
C ARG A 764 10.71 10.81 -53.42
N SER A 765 9.79 10.27 -54.22
CA SER A 765 9.04 11.01 -55.24
C SER A 765 7.75 11.64 -54.72
N TYR A 766 7.33 11.33 -53.49
CA TYR A 766 6.12 11.85 -52.87
C TYR A 766 6.20 13.38 -52.67
N LYS A 767 5.16 14.10 -53.10
CA LYS A 767 5.11 15.58 -53.08
C LYS A 767 4.04 16.16 -52.17
N ASP A 768 3.02 15.38 -51.84
CA ASP A 768 1.88 15.83 -51.04
C ASP A 768 2.22 15.93 -49.54
N LYS A 769 1.23 16.33 -48.74
CA LYS A 769 1.36 16.37 -47.27
C LYS A 769 1.57 14.95 -46.73
N PRO A 770 2.38 14.76 -45.67
CA PRO A 770 2.51 13.45 -45.05
C PRO A 770 1.15 12.92 -44.58
N MET A 771 0.88 11.64 -44.84
CA MET A 771 -0.42 11.02 -44.59
C MET A 771 -0.30 9.51 -44.39
N TYR A 772 -1.35 8.89 -43.87
CA TYR A 772 -1.69 7.51 -44.19
C TYR A 772 -2.75 7.51 -45.28
N LYS A 773 -2.50 6.78 -46.36
CA LYS A 773 -3.51 6.45 -47.36
C LYS A 773 -4.13 5.10 -47.01
N VAL A 774 -5.45 5.02 -46.99
CA VAL A 774 -6.19 3.84 -46.58
C VAL A 774 -6.77 3.17 -47.82
N THR A 775 -6.40 1.92 -48.05
CA THR A 775 -7.03 1.07 -49.07
C THR A 775 -7.92 0.04 -48.41
N VAL A 776 -9.02 -0.27 -49.07
CA VAL A 776 -9.99 -1.29 -48.65
C VAL A 776 -9.97 -2.40 -49.69
N ASP A 777 -9.65 -3.60 -49.25
CA ASP A 777 -9.71 -4.82 -50.06
C ASP A 777 -10.72 -5.80 -49.42
N VAL A 778 -11.23 -6.75 -50.21
CA VAL A 778 -12.02 -7.88 -49.68
C VAL A 778 -11.08 -9.07 -49.53
N GLN A 779 -11.14 -9.76 -48.39
CA GLN A 779 -10.33 -10.96 -48.11
C GLN A 779 -10.65 -12.15 -49.02
#